data_AF-A0AAV1KNE1-F1
#
_entry.id   AF-A0AAV1KNE1-F1
#
_cell.length_a   1.000
_cell.length_b   1.000
_cell.length_c   1.000
_cell.angle_alpha   90.00
_cell.angle_beta   90.00
_cell.angle_gamma   90.00
#
_symmetry.space_group_name_H-M   'P 1'
#
loop_
_entity.id
_entity.type
_entity.pdbx_description
1 polymer ?
#
loop_
_entity_poly.entity_id
_entity_poly.type
_entity_poly.pdbx_seq_one_letter_code
_entity_poly.pdbx_strand_id
1 'polypeptide(L)'
;MSTPSKRPSSRASSEAATPSRRTRSSQQLVVPETPQRSSGTPSKDGTPGTPCGAPRTPGTPRGTPRTPSAQIAGTSPARPLGSSPLGTDIDMSSPLNYGTPSSLSTPRSLVRGVSTPARQRADLRGHQLGPNVPAPTPPRRGDAGDTDSTSGEPQLVVWGTDVAIAECREKFIKFVQRFVEPTAVTNEPLYETKLEEIHTLEEPFLDVDCEHVKIFDSKLHRQLICYPQEVVPAFDAAVNELFFEKYPAAVLEHQIQVRPFNAPQRHMRDLNPEDIDQLVTISGMVIRTSGIVPEMREAFFRCAVCGAAAVAELERGRVPEPAHCSQCNTAHCFQLIHNRSHFSDKQLVKLQESPDDMPAGRTPATVSIMAHGALVEAVSAGERVSVTGVFRAAPAHVNPRRATLRALHRTHVDALHYRTMNSDRLLHADSKDQRFPPERIELFKALSQQADCYERLARAIAPSIYENLDIKKGVLLQLLGGTKKNFNAAGRTHFRSEINILLCGDPGTSKSQLLRWVHGLVPRAQYTSGRGSSAVGLTAYVTKDPDTRQLVLQTGALVLADNGICCIDEFDKMNDSTRSVLHEVMEQQTLSIAKAGIICQLNARTSILAAANPAESQWNKNKTIVENVQLPHTLMSRFDLIFLVLDPQDDAFDRRLASHLVSLYYKDPSDTQEDEDVVNMGLMRDYIAFAKEHVQPTLSEAAQQRLIDAYVDMRRVGSGRGQISAYPRQLESLIRLAEAHARVRLSPVVEILDVDEAARLHREALKQSATDPASGRIDVGILTTGLGAAARRRRADLVAALRALLQPYAKPHTLTHAKLLHDVNAASQITVSREQLDEALRDLQDEGKLTIVSHTHLRLC
;
A
#
# COMPACT_ATOMS: atom_id res chain seq x y z
N MET A 1 54.19 47.94 -6.92
CA MET A 1 54.86 47.34 -5.74
C MET A 1 55.28 45.91 -6.06
N SER A 2 56.10 45.28 -5.22
CA SER A 2 57.00 44.17 -5.58
C SER A 2 56.37 42.76 -5.58
N THR A 3 56.32 42.17 -6.78
CA THR A 3 56.76 40.79 -7.18
C THR A 3 56.40 39.52 -6.36
N PRO A 4 55.97 38.43 -7.03
CA PRO A 4 55.79 37.08 -6.46
C PRO A 4 57.00 36.14 -6.67
N SER A 5 56.97 34.95 -6.04
CA SER A 5 57.95 33.85 -6.20
C SER A 5 57.38 32.57 -5.58
N LYS A 6 57.63 31.31 -5.97
CA LYS A 6 57.93 30.54 -7.21
C LYS A 6 58.20 29.09 -6.73
N ARG A 7 58.06 28.08 -7.59
CA ARG A 7 58.60 26.71 -7.34
C ARG A 7 60.12 26.66 -7.59
N PRO A 8 60.81 25.67 -7.00
CA PRO A 8 61.44 24.58 -7.76
C PRO A 8 61.02 23.19 -7.17
N SER A 9 61.03 22.01 -7.82
CA SER A 9 62.00 21.28 -8.68
C SER A 9 63.31 20.92 -7.93
N SER A 10 63.92 19.73 -8.05
CA SER A 10 63.82 18.67 -9.07
C SER A 10 64.44 17.31 -8.65
N ARG A 11 64.08 16.23 -9.38
CA ARG A 11 64.92 15.06 -9.76
C ARG A 11 65.51 14.08 -8.71
N ALA A 12 64.94 12.87 -8.75
CA ALA A 12 65.59 11.61 -9.18
C ALA A 12 66.74 10.95 -8.39
N SER A 13 66.51 9.69 -8.01
CA SER A 13 67.48 8.58 -8.09
C SER A 13 66.73 7.24 -8.24
N SER A 14 67.23 6.34 -9.08
CA SER A 14 66.69 4.98 -9.31
C SER A 14 67.67 3.89 -8.85
N GLU A 15 67.24 2.63 -9.00
CA GLU A 15 68.05 1.39 -8.95
C GLU A 15 68.26 0.67 -7.59
N ALA A 16 67.51 -0.45 -7.47
CA ALA A 16 68.02 -1.82 -7.34
C ALA A 16 68.57 -2.40 -6.00
N ALA A 17 68.39 -3.74 -5.92
CA ALA A 17 69.18 -4.74 -5.19
C ALA A 17 69.13 -4.80 -3.64
N THR A 18 68.38 -5.81 -3.16
CA THR A 18 68.72 -6.68 -2.01
C THR A 18 70.06 -7.45 -2.26
N PRO A 19 70.74 -8.16 -1.30
CA PRO A 19 70.12 -8.85 -0.15
C PRO A 19 70.95 -9.11 1.16
N SER A 20 70.24 -9.71 2.13
CA SER A 20 70.70 -10.76 3.07
C SER A 20 71.48 -10.40 4.36
N ARG A 21 71.04 -11.01 5.48
CA ARG A 21 71.77 -12.17 6.06
C ARG A 21 70.98 -12.93 7.15
N ARG A 22 70.93 -14.27 7.01
CA ARG A 22 70.92 -15.33 8.07
C ARG A 22 69.73 -15.37 9.05
N THR A 23 69.24 -16.51 9.56
CA THR A 23 69.62 -17.96 9.56
C THR A 23 68.35 -18.79 9.88
N ARG A 24 68.15 -20.08 9.53
CA ARG A 24 68.88 -21.06 8.69
C ARG A 24 67.90 -22.19 8.25
N SER A 25 68.33 -22.97 7.26
CA SER A 25 67.80 -24.25 6.70
C SER A 25 67.35 -25.32 7.73
N SER A 26 66.65 -26.42 7.40
CA SER A 26 66.57 -27.22 6.14
C SER A 26 65.28 -28.11 6.14
N GLN A 27 64.54 -28.35 5.03
CA GLN A 27 64.66 -29.45 4.03
C GLN A 27 64.51 -30.89 4.59
N GLN A 28 63.82 -31.87 3.96
CA GLN A 28 62.87 -31.91 2.81
C GLN A 28 62.24 -33.34 2.64
N LEU A 29 61.25 -33.49 1.73
CA LEU A 29 60.90 -34.70 0.94
C LEU A 29 60.12 -35.90 1.56
N VAL A 30 59.60 -36.73 0.63
CA VAL A 30 59.06 -38.11 0.70
C VAL A 30 57.54 -38.30 0.97
N VAL A 31 57.00 -39.35 0.32
CA VAL A 31 55.60 -39.79 0.11
C VAL A 31 55.65 -41.33 -0.05
N PRO A 32 54.59 -42.15 0.15
CA PRO A 32 53.38 -42.05 0.99
C PRO A 32 53.42 -43.10 2.13
N GLU A 33 52.32 -43.34 2.86
CA GLU A 33 51.94 -44.73 3.23
C GLU A 33 50.46 -44.94 3.61
N THR A 34 49.92 -46.12 3.24
CA THR A 34 48.66 -46.69 3.74
C THR A 34 48.71 -48.22 3.74
N PRO A 35 48.48 -48.86 4.90
CA PRO A 35 47.81 -50.17 4.95
C PRO A 35 46.80 -50.25 6.13
N GLN A 36 45.91 -51.23 6.32
CA GLN A 36 45.23 -52.29 5.54
C GLN A 36 44.11 -52.84 6.46
N ARG A 37 43.00 -53.49 6.05
CA ARG A 37 42.44 -53.87 4.72
C ARG A 37 40.88 -53.69 4.84
N SER A 38 39.89 -54.49 4.41
CA SER A 38 39.74 -55.78 3.70
C SER A 38 38.37 -55.85 2.98
N SER A 39 38.36 -56.34 1.74
CA SER A 39 37.32 -57.14 1.03
C SER A 39 35.80 -56.95 1.28
N GLY A 40 34.96 -56.86 0.24
CA GLY A 40 35.27 -56.85 -1.20
C GLY A 40 34.05 -57.09 -2.11
N THR A 41 34.09 -56.55 -3.33
CA THR A 41 33.13 -56.79 -4.43
C THR A 41 33.53 -58.04 -5.26
N PRO A 42 32.60 -58.63 -6.04
CA PRO A 42 32.70 -58.39 -7.49
C PRO A 42 31.38 -58.38 -8.31
N SER A 43 31.44 -57.64 -9.42
CA SER A 43 30.94 -57.96 -10.78
C SER A 43 29.51 -58.51 -11.07
N LYS A 44 28.72 -57.64 -11.73
CA LYS A 44 28.20 -57.74 -13.13
C LYS A 44 27.41 -58.96 -13.68
N ASP A 45 26.48 -58.58 -14.57
CA ASP A 45 25.83 -59.29 -15.70
C ASP A 45 24.79 -60.39 -15.39
N GLY A 46 23.61 -60.31 -16.03
CA GLY A 46 22.56 -61.36 -15.99
C GLY A 46 21.09 -60.90 -16.00
N THR A 47 20.51 -60.69 -17.19
CA THR A 47 19.04 -60.66 -17.46
C THR A 47 18.64 -61.90 -18.27
N PRO A 48 17.34 -62.29 -18.43
CA PRO A 48 16.07 -61.73 -17.90
C PRO A 48 15.17 -62.79 -17.18
N GLY A 49 13.94 -62.45 -16.77
CA GLY A 49 13.00 -63.44 -16.19
C GLY A 49 11.63 -62.96 -15.67
N THR A 50 10.76 -62.43 -16.53
CA THR A 50 9.30 -62.20 -16.28
C THR A 50 8.45 -63.42 -16.70
N PRO A 51 7.13 -63.52 -16.41
CA PRO A 51 6.22 -62.66 -15.62
C PRO A 51 5.32 -63.42 -14.60
N CYS A 52 4.44 -62.70 -13.86
CA CYS A 52 2.98 -62.93 -13.86
C CYS A 52 2.20 -62.06 -12.84
N GLY A 53 0.92 -61.77 -13.14
CA GLY A 53 -0.12 -61.51 -12.12
C GLY A 53 -0.26 -60.10 -11.54
N ALA A 54 -1.07 -59.25 -12.18
CA ALA A 54 -1.67 -58.03 -11.60
C ALA A 54 -3.21 -58.21 -11.48
N PRO A 55 -4.01 -57.18 -11.10
CA PRO A 55 -4.07 -56.52 -9.79
C PRO A 55 -5.52 -56.47 -9.22
N ARG A 56 -5.73 -55.98 -7.98
CA ARG A 56 -6.97 -55.25 -7.60
C ARG A 56 -6.94 -54.53 -6.23
N THR A 57 -7.83 -53.55 -6.12
CA THR A 57 -8.16 -52.65 -4.99
C THR A 57 -9.59 -52.94 -4.49
N PRO A 58 -10.25 -52.12 -3.63
CA PRO A 58 -9.90 -51.50 -2.33
C PRO A 58 -10.89 -51.96 -1.21
N GLY A 59 -10.95 -51.30 -0.03
CA GLY A 59 -11.92 -51.66 1.02
C GLY A 59 -12.31 -50.59 2.06
N THR A 60 -13.57 -50.15 2.02
CA THR A 60 -14.41 -49.51 3.06
C THR A 60 -15.83 -50.12 2.90
N PRO A 61 -16.82 -50.09 3.85
CA PRO A 61 -17.08 -49.03 4.85
C PRO A 61 -17.80 -49.45 6.18
N ARG A 62 -18.27 -48.44 6.95
CA ARG A 62 -19.47 -48.37 7.85
C ARG A 62 -19.67 -49.37 9.02
N GLY A 63 -20.10 -48.82 10.18
CA GLY A 63 -20.86 -49.59 11.20
C GLY A 63 -21.01 -48.93 12.59
N THR A 64 -22.17 -48.34 12.89
CA THR A 64 -22.65 -47.96 14.25
C THR A 64 -23.75 -48.95 14.68
N PRO A 65 -23.94 -49.33 15.98
CA PRO A 65 -24.74 -48.48 16.88
C PRO A 65 -24.60 -48.66 18.44
N ARG A 66 -25.26 -47.74 19.18
CA ARG A 66 -25.96 -47.89 20.49
C ARG A 66 -25.20 -48.07 21.84
N THR A 67 -25.54 -47.13 22.74
CA THR A 67 -25.60 -47.16 24.23
C THR A 67 -26.61 -48.20 24.78
N PRO A 68 -26.70 -48.56 26.11
CA PRO A 68 -26.50 -47.69 27.29
C PRO A 68 -26.02 -48.33 28.65
N SER A 69 -25.74 -47.49 29.66
CA SER A 69 -26.06 -47.62 31.12
C SER A 69 -25.35 -46.51 31.95
N ALA A 70 -25.64 -46.35 33.26
CA ALA A 70 -25.26 -45.17 34.07
C ALA A 70 -25.11 -45.45 35.59
N GLN A 71 -24.80 -44.39 36.39
CA GLN A 71 -24.80 -44.29 37.89
C GLN A 71 -23.60 -44.97 38.61
N ILE A 72 -23.05 -44.55 39.78
CA ILE A 72 -23.21 -43.46 40.79
C ILE A 72 -21.80 -43.34 41.51
N ALA A 73 -21.11 -42.20 41.74
CA ALA A 73 -21.28 -40.98 42.57
C ALA A 73 -20.74 -41.04 44.04
N GLY A 74 -20.04 -39.96 44.51
CA GLY A 74 -19.49 -39.74 45.88
C GLY A 74 -17.96 -39.99 46.04
N THR A 75 -17.18 -39.38 46.95
CA THR A 75 -17.37 -38.22 47.89
C THR A 75 -15.99 -37.67 48.38
N SER A 76 -15.93 -36.50 49.03
CA SER A 76 -14.69 -35.80 49.49
C SER A 76 -14.02 -36.38 50.74
N PRO A 77 -12.75 -35.98 51.04
CA PRO A 77 -12.47 -35.31 52.33
C PRO A 77 -11.52 -34.08 52.22
N ALA A 78 -10.99 -33.59 53.36
CA ALA A 78 -10.51 -32.20 53.53
C ALA A 78 -9.01 -32.00 53.89
N ARG A 79 -8.60 -30.73 54.07
CA ARG A 79 -7.28 -30.23 54.53
C ARG A 79 -6.91 -30.63 55.97
N PRO A 80 -5.62 -30.54 56.31
CA PRO A 80 -5.18 -29.71 57.45
C PRO A 80 -4.16 -28.61 57.06
N LEU A 81 -3.66 -27.85 58.06
CA LEU A 81 -2.71 -26.73 57.92
C LEU A 81 -1.30 -27.10 58.44
N GLY A 82 -0.25 -26.36 58.05
CA GLY A 82 1.04 -26.42 58.74
C GLY A 82 2.23 -25.68 58.08
N SER A 83 2.70 -24.60 58.73
CA SER A 83 4.07 -24.03 58.75
C SER A 83 4.91 -23.75 57.48
N SER A 84 5.34 -22.48 57.42
CA SER A 84 6.48 -21.83 56.72
C SER A 84 7.88 -22.43 57.05
N PRO A 85 9.02 -22.06 56.39
CA PRO A 85 9.30 -20.75 55.73
C PRO A 85 10.06 -20.77 54.37
N LEU A 86 10.26 -19.56 53.83
CA LEU A 86 11.15 -19.28 52.69
C LEU A 86 12.63 -19.30 53.12
N GLY A 87 13.49 -19.82 52.25
CA GLY A 87 14.93 -19.55 52.19
C GLY A 87 15.27 -18.81 50.89
N THR A 88 16.40 -18.11 50.85
CA THR A 88 16.85 -17.31 49.71
C THR A 88 17.76 -18.09 48.76
N ASP A 89 17.84 -17.65 47.50
CA ASP A 89 19.06 -17.13 46.83
C ASP A 89 18.71 -16.88 45.34
N ILE A 90 18.87 -15.66 44.80
CA ILE A 90 20.09 -15.12 44.11
C ILE A 90 20.36 -15.90 42.80
N ASP A 91 20.47 -15.30 41.61
CA ASP A 91 20.89 -13.92 41.28
C ASP A 91 20.14 -13.36 40.04
N MET A 92 20.11 -12.03 39.86
CA MET A 92 19.80 -11.37 38.58
C MET A 92 20.32 -9.93 38.55
N SER A 93 21.45 -9.71 37.86
CA SER A 93 22.17 -8.44 37.85
C SER A 93 22.10 -7.71 36.49
N SER A 94 21.82 -6.40 36.54
CA SER A 94 22.01 -5.44 35.44
C SER A 94 21.96 -4.01 36.01
N PRO A 95 23.05 -3.22 35.96
CA PRO A 95 23.07 -1.87 36.50
C PRO A 95 22.67 -0.82 35.46
N LEU A 96 22.16 0.33 35.93
CA LEU A 96 22.77 1.64 35.65
C LEU A 96 22.10 2.74 36.50
N ASN A 97 22.90 3.70 36.95
CA ASN A 97 22.46 4.79 37.81
C ASN A 97 21.88 5.98 37.01
N TYR A 98 20.94 6.69 37.62
CA TYR A 98 20.94 8.16 37.57
C TYR A 98 20.81 8.71 38.98
N GLY A 99 21.73 9.58 39.38
CA GLY A 99 21.91 9.99 40.78
C GLY A 99 21.09 11.21 41.17
N THR A 100 20.62 11.23 42.42
CA THR A 100 20.15 12.45 43.11
C THR A 100 21.26 13.03 43.98
N PRO A 101 21.51 14.36 43.95
CA PRO A 101 22.30 15.03 44.97
C PRO A 101 21.41 15.51 46.13
N SER A 102 21.46 14.77 47.23
CA SER A 102 21.44 15.35 48.59
C SER A 102 22.63 16.31 48.75
N SER A 103 22.69 17.28 49.65
CA SER A 103 21.76 17.78 50.68
C SER A 103 22.30 19.13 51.19
N LEU A 104 21.49 19.90 51.94
CA LEU A 104 22.01 20.91 52.87
C LEU A 104 21.23 20.85 54.18
N SER A 105 21.93 21.01 55.31
CA SER A 105 21.42 20.70 56.64
C SER A 105 21.71 21.81 57.65
N THR A 106 20.80 22.00 58.61
CA THR A 106 21.12 22.42 59.99
C THR A 106 19.88 22.30 60.88
N PRO A 107 19.98 21.77 62.11
CA PRO A 107 18.86 21.69 63.06
C PRO A 107 18.98 22.71 64.22
N ARG A 108 17.85 23.09 64.85
CA ARG A 108 17.81 23.47 66.29
C ARG A 108 16.40 23.58 66.91
N SER A 109 16.12 22.65 67.83
CA SER A 109 15.46 22.81 69.14
C SER A 109 14.43 23.93 69.43
N LEU A 110 13.22 23.51 69.79
CA LEU A 110 12.47 23.87 71.02
C LEU A 110 12.34 25.36 71.44
N VAL A 111 11.17 25.95 71.21
CA VAL A 111 10.50 26.90 72.13
C VAL A 111 9.00 26.54 72.21
N ARG A 112 8.33 26.87 73.32
CA ARG A 112 7.01 26.33 73.71
C ARG A 112 5.94 27.42 73.89
N GLY A 113 4.96 27.44 72.99
CA GLY A 113 3.63 28.03 73.21
C GLY A 113 3.44 29.53 72.91
N VAL A 114 2.46 29.84 72.06
CA VAL A 114 1.23 30.60 72.36
C VAL A 114 0.15 30.05 71.40
N SER A 115 -1.14 30.14 71.75
CA SER A 115 -2.25 29.49 71.03
C SER A 115 -3.33 30.46 70.56
N THR A 116 -3.91 30.19 69.39
CA THR A 116 -5.35 30.33 69.06
C THR A 116 -5.61 29.71 67.67
N PRO A 117 -6.85 29.23 67.35
CA PRO A 117 -6.96 27.96 66.63
C PRO A 117 -7.65 28.00 65.26
N ALA A 118 -7.45 26.92 64.48
CA ALA A 118 -8.29 26.59 63.33
C ALA A 118 -9.74 26.28 63.75
N ARG A 119 -10.72 26.69 62.93
CA ARG A 119 -12.13 26.32 63.12
C ARG A 119 -12.40 24.92 62.54
N GLN A 120 -12.62 23.95 63.43
CA GLN A 120 -13.48 22.79 63.14
C GLN A 120 -14.81 22.94 63.87
N ARG A 121 -15.91 22.57 63.20
CA ARG A 121 -17.22 22.14 63.73
C ARG A 121 -18.14 21.85 62.53
N ALA A 122 -19.10 20.94 62.58
CA ALA A 122 -19.27 19.70 63.35
C ALA A 122 -20.49 18.97 62.76
N ASP A 123 -20.61 17.66 62.98
CA ASP A 123 -21.82 16.92 62.61
C ASP A 123 -23.07 17.46 63.32
N LEU A 124 -24.23 17.35 62.69
CA LEU A 124 -25.46 17.00 63.40
C LEU A 124 -26.43 16.22 62.51
N ARG A 125 -27.19 15.35 63.18
CA ARG A 125 -28.05 14.30 62.61
C ARG A 125 -29.19 14.90 61.78
N GLY A 126 -29.56 14.23 60.69
CA GLY A 126 -30.76 14.57 59.92
C GLY A 126 -32.05 13.99 60.52
N HIS A 127 -33.18 14.37 59.93
CA HIS A 127 -34.46 13.68 60.05
C HIS A 127 -35.26 13.81 58.74
N GLN A 128 -36.18 12.87 58.49
CA GLN A 128 -37.12 12.94 57.38
C GLN A 128 -38.19 14.00 57.64
N LEU A 129 -38.61 14.73 56.60
CA LEU A 129 -40.00 15.05 56.23
C LEU A 129 -39.98 16.05 55.05
N GLY A 130 -40.67 15.72 53.95
CA GLY A 130 -40.78 16.59 52.77
C GLY A 130 -41.92 17.60 52.92
N PRO A 131 -41.72 18.89 52.57
CA PRO A 131 -42.83 19.84 52.44
C PRO A 131 -43.60 19.59 51.13
N ASN A 132 -44.90 19.32 51.21
CA ASN A 132 -45.77 19.41 50.04
C ASN A 132 -45.87 20.87 49.60
N VAL A 133 -45.38 21.19 48.40
CA VAL A 133 -45.60 22.50 47.76
C VAL A 133 -46.94 22.46 47.01
N PRO A 134 -47.91 23.34 47.32
CA PRO A 134 -49.19 23.37 46.61
C PRO A 134 -49.04 23.95 45.19
N ALA A 135 -49.91 23.49 44.28
CA ALA A 135 -49.89 23.93 42.89
C ALA A 135 -50.23 25.43 42.74
N PRO A 136 -49.57 26.16 41.81
CA PRO A 136 -49.85 27.57 41.57
C PRO A 136 -51.21 27.78 40.88
N THR A 137 -51.95 28.79 41.33
CA THR A 137 -53.18 29.27 40.65
C THR A 137 -52.83 30.33 39.61
N PRO A 138 -53.59 30.44 38.51
CA PRO A 138 -53.27 31.36 37.41
C PRO A 138 -53.57 32.84 37.77
N PRO A 139 -52.71 33.79 37.40
CA PRO A 139 -52.97 35.22 37.61
C PRO A 139 -54.03 35.76 36.63
N ARG A 140 -54.72 36.83 37.03
CA ARG A 140 -55.70 37.55 36.19
C ARG A 140 -55.00 38.48 35.19
N ARG A 141 -55.66 38.72 34.05
CA ARG A 141 -55.26 39.69 33.02
C ARG A 141 -55.23 41.13 33.53
N GLY A 142 -54.35 41.93 32.94
CA GLY A 142 -54.45 43.39 32.79
C GLY A 142 -53.94 43.76 31.39
N ASP A 143 -54.55 44.73 30.72
CA ASP A 143 -54.33 45.02 29.28
C ASP A 143 -53.13 45.91 28.99
N ALA A 144 -52.43 45.63 27.88
CA ALA A 144 -51.80 46.62 26.98
C ALA A 144 -51.25 45.96 25.67
N GLY A 145 -52.01 46.07 24.56
CA GLY A 145 -51.51 46.14 23.17
C GLY A 145 -50.79 44.94 22.52
N ASP A 146 -51.49 44.26 21.60
CA ASP A 146 -51.22 44.21 20.14
C ASP A 146 -49.75 44.06 19.62
N THR A 147 -49.40 43.15 18.71
CA THR A 147 -50.14 42.09 17.97
C THR A 147 -49.20 40.92 17.61
N ASP A 148 -49.61 39.67 17.86
CA ASP A 148 -49.86 38.64 16.83
C ASP A 148 -50.20 37.28 17.47
N SER A 149 -51.12 36.52 16.86
CA SER A 149 -51.69 35.31 17.45
C SER A 149 -51.30 34.03 16.72
N THR A 150 -50.30 33.32 17.23
CA THR A 150 -50.10 31.89 17.01
C THR A 150 -50.37 31.10 18.29
N SER A 151 -50.89 29.89 18.16
CA SER A 151 -51.33 29.05 19.28
C SER A 151 -50.16 28.54 20.12
N GLY A 152 -49.91 29.20 21.26
CA GLY A 152 -48.89 28.81 22.22
C GLY A 152 -49.27 27.56 23.04
N GLU A 153 -49.13 26.39 22.44
CA GLU A 153 -48.84 25.18 23.21
C GLU A 153 -47.47 25.32 23.89
N PRO A 154 -47.25 24.75 25.10
CA PRO A 154 -45.95 24.81 25.76
C PRO A 154 -44.92 24.00 24.98
N GLN A 155 -44.08 24.67 24.20
CA GLN A 155 -43.08 24.04 23.33
C GLN A 155 -42.13 23.16 24.15
N LEU A 156 -42.25 21.84 23.96
CA LEU A 156 -41.54 20.84 24.75
C LEU A 156 -40.07 20.76 24.33
N VAL A 157 -39.23 21.55 25.00
CA VAL A 157 -37.75 21.50 24.88
C VAL A 157 -37.14 20.47 25.82
N VAL A 158 -36.02 19.87 25.43
CA VAL A 158 -35.31 18.90 26.28
C VAL A 158 -34.52 19.63 27.37
N TRP A 159 -34.47 19.07 28.57
CA TRP A 159 -33.79 19.72 29.70
C TRP A 159 -32.27 19.81 29.46
N GLY A 160 -31.79 21.03 29.19
CA GLY A 160 -30.39 21.33 28.95
C GLY A 160 -30.08 21.78 27.51
N THR A 161 -31.05 21.73 26.59
CA THR A 161 -30.91 22.17 25.20
C THR A 161 -31.99 23.19 24.83
N ASP A 162 -31.80 23.91 23.72
CA ASP A 162 -32.82 24.79 23.11
C ASP A 162 -33.60 24.08 21.99
N VAL A 163 -33.55 22.74 21.97
CA VAL A 163 -34.05 21.89 20.89
C VAL A 163 -35.48 21.44 21.18
N ALA A 164 -36.38 21.72 20.24
CA ALA A 164 -37.75 21.20 20.23
C ALA A 164 -37.86 20.10 19.17
N ILE A 165 -37.95 18.84 19.61
CA ILE A 165 -37.88 17.64 18.76
C ILE A 165 -38.87 17.71 17.58
N ALA A 166 -40.10 18.17 17.82
CA ALA A 166 -41.12 18.33 16.79
C ALA A 166 -40.75 19.36 15.70
N GLU A 167 -40.15 20.50 16.07
CA GLU A 167 -39.71 21.52 15.09
C GLU A 167 -38.62 20.94 14.18
N CYS A 168 -37.65 20.24 14.76
CA CYS A 168 -36.56 19.60 14.01
C CYS A 168 -37.08 18.50 13.07
N ARG A 169 -38.01 17.66 13.54
CA ARG A 169 -38.64 16.59 12.75
C ARG A 169 -39.41 17.14 11.55
N GLU A 170 -40.30 18.10 11.77
CA GLU A 170 -41.06 18.75 10.68
C GLU A 170 -40.16 19.43 9.65
N LYS A 171 -39.08 20.08 10.09
CA LYS A 171 -38.11 20.70 9.19
C LYS A 171 -37.34 19.69 8.37
N PHE A 172 -36.97 18.55 8.96
CA PHE A 172 -36.29 17.47 8.25
C PHE A 172 -37.18 16.82 7.19
N ILE A 173 -38.46 16.57 7.50
CA ILE A 173 -39.46 16.12 6.52
C ILE A 173 -39.55 17.10 5.34
N LYS A 174 -39.67 18.40 5.63
CA LYS A 174 -39.71 19.47 4.63
C LYS A 174 -38.39 19.64 3.85
N PHE A 175 -37.25 19.21 4.41
CA PHE A 175 -35.96 19.18 3.73
C PHE A 175 -35.90 18.02 2.72
N VAL A 176 -36.17 16.79 3.16
CA VAL A 176 -36.15 15.58 2.31
C VAL A 176 -37.07 15.74 1.09
N GLN A 177 -38.28 16.26 1.27
CA GLN A 177 -39.26 16.47 0.20
C GLN A 177 -38.93 17.63 -0.77
N ARG A 178 -38.03 18.55 -0.43
CA ARG A 178 -37.79 19.80 -1.19
C ARG A 178 -36.36 19.99 -1.69
N PHE A 179 -35.41 19.18 -1.23
CA PHE A 179 -34.02 19.34 -1.59
C PHE A 179 -33.74 18.79 -2.99
N VAL A 180 -33.63 19.69 -3.96
CA VAL A 180 -33.06 19.44 -5.29
C VAL A 180 -31.61 19.91 -5.27
N GLU A 181 -30.69 19.07 -5.74
CA GLU A 181 -29.27 19.38 -5.75
C GLU A 181 -28.94 20.41 -6.86
N PRO A 182 -28.28 21.55 -6.58
CA PRO A 182 -28.01 22.59 -7.58
C PRO A 182 -26.99 22.16 -8.66
N THR A 183 -26.38 20.99 -8.48
CA THR A 183 -25.37 20.37 -9.34
C THR A 183 -25.91 19.26 -10.24
N ALA A 184 -27.17 18.83 -10.05
CA ALA A 184 -27.80 17.78 -10.84
C ALA A 184 -28.47 18.31 -12.13
N VAL A 185 -28.50 17.49 -13.18
CA VAL A 185 -29.15 17.82 -14.47
C VAL A 185 -30.67 17.57 -14.42
N THR A 186 -31.15 16.80 -13.45
CA THR A 186 -32.56 16.42 -13.26
C THR A 186 -33.17 17.17 -12.07
N ASN A 187 -34.36 17.74 -12.25
CA ASN A 187 -35.10 18.49 -11.21
C ASN A 187 -35.83 17.58 -10.20
N GLU A 188 -35.25 16.41 -9.88
CA GLU A 188 -35.85 15.42 -8.99
C GLU A 188 -35.20 15.51 -7.59
N PRO A 189 -35.98 15.37 -6.49
CA PRO A 189 -35.45 15.52 -5.14
C PRO A 189 -34.57 14.33 -4.74
N LEU A 190 -33.26 14.56 -4.64
CA LEU A 190 -32.22 13.53 -4.48
C LEU A 190 -32.49 12.55 -3.32
N TYR A 191 -32.99 13.05 -2.18
CA TYR A 191 -33.29 12.20 -1.03
C TYR A 191 -34.51 11.30 -1.22
N GLU A 192 -35.42 11.63 -2.13
CA GLU A 192 -36.50 10.73 -2.49
C GLU A 192 -35.97 9.60 -3.38
N THR A 193 -35.18 9.91 -4.42
CA THR A 193 -34.51 8.89 -5.24
C THR A 193 -33.64 7.95 -4.39
N LYS A 194 -32.97 8.48 -3.36
CA LYS A 194 -32.22 7.67 -2.38
C LYS A 194 -33.11 6.79 -1.50
N LEU A 195 -34.33 7.20 -1.17
CA LEU A 195 -35.29 6.36 -0.44
C LEU A 195 -35.89 5.26 -1.35
N GLU A 196 -36.08 5.52 -2.64
CA GLU A 196 -36.46 4.50 -3.62
C GLU A 196 -35.31 3.49 -3.83
N GLU A 197 -34.07 3.97 -3.94
CA GLU A 197 -32.85 3.14 -4.02
C GLU A 197 -32.72 2.24 -2.77
N ILE A 198 -32.85 2.82 -1.56
CA ILE A 198 -32.91 2.08 -0.28
C ILE A 198 -34.02 1.02 -0.29
N HIS A 199 -35.21 1.32 -0.82
CA HIS A 199 -36.28 0.33 -0.92
C HIS A 199 -35.93 -0.82 -1.89
N THR A 200 -35.28 -0.53 -3.03
CA THR A 200 -34.88 -1.56 -4.00
C THR A 200 -33.67 -2.40 -3.59
N LEU A 201 -32.79 -1.87 -2.74
CA LEU A 201 -31.60 -2.55 -2.22
C LEU A 201 -31.82 -3.23 -0.86
N GLU A 202 -32.91 -2.88 -0.16
CA GLU A 202 -33.26 -3.30 1.20
C GLU A 202 -32.20 -2.94 2.29
N GLU A 203 -31.27 -2.02 1.99
CA GLU A 203 -30.25 -1.54 2.95
C GLU A 203 -30.79 -0.36 3.80
N PRO A 204 -30.99 -0.51 5.13
CA PRO A 204 -31.71 0.48 5.96
C PRO A 204 -30.82 1.64 6.44
N PHE A 205 -30.04 2.25 5.54
CA PHE A 205 -29.08 3.30 5.86
C PHE A 205 -29.23 4.52 4.95
N LEU A 206 -29.48 5.69 5.53
CA LEU A 206 -29.54 6.96 4.80
C LEU A 206 -28.34 7.83 5.18
N ASP A 207 -27.31 7.84 4.34
CA ASP A 207 -26.18 8.77 4.46
C ASP A 207 -26.63 10.19 4.04
N VAL A 208 -26.39 11.19 4.90
CA VAL A 208 -26.84 12.58 4.71
C VAL A 208 -25.68 13.57 4.86
N ASP A 209 -25.37 14.32 3.80
CA ASP A 209 -24.42 15.45 3.83
C ASP A 209 -24.92 16.61 4.71
N CYS A 210 -24.13 17.00 5.71
CA CYS A 210 -24.41 18.16 6.56
C CYS A 210 -24.44 19.48 5.76
N GLU A 211 -23.71 19.56 4.64
CA GLU A 211 -23.73 20.73 3.76
C GLU A 211 -25.08 20.95 3.10
N HIS A 212 -25.82 19.89 2.74
CA HIS A 212 -27.17 20.01 2.19
C HIS A 212 -28.15 20.57 3.23
N VAL A 213 -28.07 20.08 4.48
CA VAL A 213 -28.84 20.60 5.62
C VAL A 213 -28.51 22.09 5.88
N LYS A 214 -27.23 22.47 5.76
CA LYS A 214 -26.75 23.85 5.93
C LYS A 214 -27.28 24.82 4.86
N ILE A 215 -27.46 24.35 3.62
CA ILE A 215 -28.06 25.14 2.53
C ILE A 215 -29.56 25.40 2.80
N PHE A 216 -30.27 24.42 3.41
CA PHE A 216 -31.71 24.52 3.66
C PHE A 216 -32.07 25.26 4.96
N ASP A 217 -31.50 24.89 6.12
CA ASP A 217 -31.71 25.60 7.39
C ASP A 217 -30.44 25.59 8.26
N SER A 218 -29.81 26.77 8.35
CA SER A 218 -28.66 27.03 9.23
C SER A 218 -28.95 26.80 10.73
N LYS A 219 -30.20 26.95 11.21
CA LYS A 219 -30.59 26.65 12.59
C LYS A 219 -30.54 25.14 12.82
N LEU A 220 -31.13 24.35 11.92
CA LEU A 220 -31.13 22.89 12.01
C LEU A 220 -29.71 22.32 11.95
N HIS A 221 -28.88 22.81 11.02
CA HIS A 221 -27.47 22.45 10.93
C HIS A 221 -26.68 22.77 12.22
N ARG A 222 -26.94 23.93 12.86
CA ARG A 222 -26.32 24.27 14.15
C ARG A 222 -26.78 23.34 15.27
N GLN A 223 -28.07 23.03 15.36
CA GLN A 223 -28.62 22.11 16.36
C GLN A 223 -28.07 20.68 16.18
N LEU A 224 -27.89 20.21 14.94
CA LEU A 224 -27.25 18.93 14.64
C LEU A 224 -25.78 18.86 15.12
N ILE A 225 -25.01 19.94 14.99
CA ILE A 225 -23.61 19.97 15.45
C ILE A 225 -23.52 20.03 16.98
N CYS A 226 -24.33 20.87 17.62
CA CYS A 226 -24.28 21.06 19.07
C CYS A 226 -24.93 19.92 19.87
N TYR A 227 -26.00 19.31 19.34
CA TYR A 227 -26.82 18.32 20.04
C TYR A 227 -27.13 17.06 19.19
N PRO A 228 -26.11 16.39 18.57
CA PRO A 228 -26.32 15.26 17.68
C PRO A 228 -27.07 14.10 18.34
N GLN A 229 -26.92 13.93 19.66
CA GLN A 229 -27.54 12.84 20.43
C GLN A 229 -29.07 12.97 20.56
N GLU A 230 -29.62 14.18 20.43
CA GLU A 230 -31.07 14.45 20.44
C GLU A 230 -31.62 14.59 19.01
N VAL A 231 -30.82 15.14 18.09
CA VAL A 231 -31.25 15.44 16.72
C VAL A 231 -31.21 14.21 15.80
N VAL A 232 -30.23 13.30 15.91
CA VAL A 232 -30.18 12.11 15.05
C VAL A 232 -31.40 11.19 15.25
N PRO A 233 -31.83 10.83 16.47
CA PRO A 233 -33.07 10.05 16.66
C PRO A 233 -34.34 10.76 16.15
N ALA A 234 -34.34 12.10 16.11
CA ALA A 234 -35.44 12.87 15.51
C ALA A 234 -35.44 12.79 13.97
N PHE A 235 -34.27 12.62 13.35
CA PHE A 235 -34.15 12.35 11.91
C PHE A 235 -34.50 10.90 11.59
N ASP A 236 -34.05 9.93 12.39
CA ASP A 236 -34.47 8.52 12.26
C ASP A 236 -36.01 8.43 12.29
N ALA A 237 -36.67 9.09 13.26
CA ALA A 237 -38.13 9.16 13.31
C ALA A 237 -38.75 9.80 12.06
N ALA A 238 -38.20 10.92 11.57
CA ALA A 238 -38.69 11.61 10.36
C ALA A 238 -38.60 10.73 9.10
N VAL A 239 -37.51 9.98 8.95
CA VAL A 239 -37.27 9.10 7.79
C VAL A 239 -38.19 7.88 7.84
N ASN A 240 -38.39 7.28 9.02
CA ASN A 240 -39.33 6.18 9.16
C ASN A 240 -40.79 6.63 8.92
N GLU A 241 -41.19 7.84 9.36
CA GLU A 241 -42.51 8.40 9.01
C GLU A 241 -42.69 8.58 7.49
N LEU A 242 -41.72 9.21 6.80
CA LEU A 242 -41.73 9.35 5.33
C LEU A 242 -41.75 8.01 4.59
N PHE A 243 -41.04 7.01 5.09
CA PHE A 243 -41.03 5.68 4.48
C PHE A 243 -42.41 5.00 4.59
N PHE A 244 -43.10 5.11 5.72
CA PHE A 244 -44.46 4.59 5.87
C PHE A 244 -45.50 5.36 5.03
N GLU A 245 -45.31 6.66 4.79
CA GLU A 245 -46.17 7.43 3.87
C GLU A 245 -46.04 6.95 2.41
N LYS A 246 -44.82 6.64 1.95
CA LYS A 246 -44.58 6.17 0.57
C LYS A 246 -44.87 4.68 0.37
N TYR A 247 -44.50 3.82 1.33
CA TYR A 247 -44.55 2.36 1.21
C TYR A 247 -45.32 1.69 2.36
N PRO A 248 -46.65 1.91 2.48
CA PRO A 248 -47.49 1.32 3.54
C PRO A 248 -47.62 -0.21 3.50
N ALA A 249 -47.01 -0.87 2.50
CA ALA A 249 -46.95 -2.33 2.38
C ALA A 249 -45.57 -2.93 2.72
N ALA A 250 -44.53 -2.11 2.91
CA ALA A 250 -43.18 -2.57 3.20
C ALA A 250 -42.94 -2.64 4.72
N VAL A 251 -42.81 -3.86 5.25
CA VAL A 251 -42.49 -4.09 6.66
C VAL A 251 -40.98 -4.28 6.80
N LEU A 252 -40.28 -3.21 7.18
CA LEU A 252 -38.86 -3.28 7.52
C LEU A 252 -38.68 -3.95 8.89
N GLU A 253 -37.88 -5.01 8.96
CA GLU A 253 -37.45 -5.62 10.23
C GLU A 253 -36.44 -4.73 11.00
N HIS A 254 -35.80 -3.80 10.31
CA HIS A 254 -34.76 -2.92 10.82
C HIS A 254 -35.13 -1.45 10.55
N GLN A 255 -35.09 -0.61 11.60
CA GLN A 255 -35.32 0.84 11.48
C GLN A 255 -34.25 1.49 10.60
N ILE A 256 -34.67 2.42 9.72
CA ILE A 256 -33.73 3.19 8.90
C ILE A 256 -32.90 4.11 9.80
N GLN A 257 -31.58 4.07 9.65
CA GLN A 257 -30.63 4.88 10.42
C GLN A 257 -30.07 6.02 9.57
N VAL A 258 -30.15 7.25 10.07
CA VAL A 258 -29.60 8.45 9.44
C VAL A 258 -28.15 8.63 9.85
N ARG A 259 -27.27 8.74 8.86
CA ARG A 259 -25.82 8.85 9.02
C ARG A 259 -25.34 10.23 8.55
N PRO A 260 -25.26 11.23 9.46
CA PRO A 260 -24.77 12.56 9.09
C PRO A 260 -23.27 12.52 8.80
N PHE A 261 -22.88 12.90 7.58
CA PHE A 261 -21.48 13.02 7.17
C PHE A 261 -21.14 14.44 6.70
N ASN A 262 -19.84 14.72 6.53
CA ASN A 262 -19.30 16.02 6.13
C ASN A 262 -19.66 17.22 7.04
N ALA A 263 -19.72 16.99 8.36
CA ALA A 263 -19.64 18.06 9.37
C ALA A 263 -18.22 18.71 9.38
N PRO A 264 -18.02 19.92 9.94
CA PRO A 264 -16.77 20.66 9.82
C PRO A 264 -15.53 19.88 10.31
N GLN A 265 -14.51 19.82 9.45
CA GLN A 265 -13.27 19.09 9.70
C GLN A 265 -12.42 19.76 10.78
N ARG A 266 -11.84 18.93 11.66
CA ARG A 266 -10.91 19.34 12.72
C ARG A 266 -9.66 18.47 12.67
N HIS A 267 -8.48 19.06 12.91
CA HIS A 267 -7.27 18.28 13.14
C HIS A 267 -7.31 17.62 14.52
N MET A 268 -6.69 16.44 14.68
CA MET A 268 -6.69 15.69 15.95
C MET A 268 -6.07 16.44 17.13
N ARG A 269 -5.27 17.47 16.85
CA ARG A 269 -4.58 18.32 17.83
C ARG A 269 -5.46 19.45 18.36
N ASP A 270 -6.48 19.84 17.60
CA ASP A 270 -7.32 21.02 17.86
C ASP A 270 -8.68 20.62 18.47
N LEU A 271 -8.79 19.38 18.99
CA LEU A 271 -9.93 18.88 19.75
C LEU A 271 -9.94 19.52 21.15
N ASN A 272 -10.77 20.53 21.35
CA ASN A 272 -10.86 21.25 22.61
C ASN A 272 -11.85 20.57 23.57
N PRO A 273 -11.77 20.83 24.90
CA PRO A 273 -12.80 20.39 25.84
C PRO A 273 -14.17 21.07 25.60
N GLU A 274 -14.22 22.11 24.77
CA GLU A 274 -15.46 22.77 24.33
C GLU A 274 -16.20 21.95 23.24
N ASP A 275 -15.48 21.15 22.44
CA ASP A 275 -16.05 20.29 21.39
C ASP A 275 -16.67 18.98 21.94
N ILE A 276 -16.78 18.82 23.27
CA ILE A 276 -17.35 17.61 23.91
C ILE A 276 -18.86 17.51 23.64
N ASP A 277 -19.30 16.28 23.35
CA ASP A 277 -20.65 15.88 22.93
C ASP A 277 -21.14 16.52 21.60
N GLN A 278 -20.29 17.31 20.92
CA GLN A 278 -20.54 17.86 19.58
C GLN A 278 -20.19 16.86 18.45
N LEU A 279 -20.75 17.10 17.26
CA LEU A 279 -20.43 16.37 16.03
C LEU A 279 -19.13 16.91 15.39
N VAL A 280 -18.12 16.04 15.27
CA VAL A 280 -16.80 16.37 14.72
C VAL A 280 -16.47 15.44 13.57
N THR A 281 -15.70 15.92 12.57
CA THR A 281 -15.09 15.05 11.56
C THR A 281 -13.57 15.11 11.62
N ILE A 282 -12.93 13.93 11.62
CA ILE A 282 -11.47 13.77 11.71
C ILE A 282 -10.96 12.89 10.57
N SER A 283 -9.94 13.35 9.86
CA SER A 283 -9.20 12.58 8.86
C SER A 283 -8.05 11.80 9.51
N GLY A 284 -7.74 10.61 8.99
CA GLY A 284 -6.60 9.85 9.49
C GLY A 284 -6.38 8.49 8.82
N MET A 285 -5.36 7.79 9.28
CA MET A 285 -5.02 6.40 8.89
C MET A 285 -5.32 5.44 10.04
N VAL A 286 -6.01 4.33 9.79
CA VAL A 286 -6.24 3.32 10.84
C VAL A 286 -4.96 2.54 11.12
N ILE A 287 -4.44 2.61 12.36
CA ILE A 287 -3.29 1.78 12.79
C ILE A 287 -3.74 0.33 13.01
N ARG A 288 -4.86 0.17 13.71
CA ARG A 288 -5.41 -1.12 14.11
C ARG A 288 -6.89 -1.03 14.45
N THR A 289 -7.60 -2.11 14.16
CA THR A 289 -8.90 -2.46 14.75
C THR A 289 -8.68 -3.40 15.94
N SER A 290 -9.62 -3.45 16.87
CA SER A 290 -9.72 -4.57 17.83
C SER A 290 -10.53 -5.72 17.25
N GLY A 291 -10.46 -6.90 17.87
CA GLY A 291 -11.55 -7.85 17.73
C GLY A 291 -12.87 -7.26 18.25
N ILE A 292 -13.98 -7.83 17.80
CA ILE A 292 -15.34 -7.42 18.19
C ILE A 292 -15.56 -7.72 19.68
N VAL A 293 -16.19 -6.78 20.39
CA VAL A 293 -16.56 -6.90 21.81
C VAL A 293 -18.09 -6.74 21.92
N PRO A 294 -18.82 -7.74 22.46
CA PRO A 294 -20.26 -7.63 22.63
C PRO A 294 -20.62 -6.70 23.80
N GLU A 295 -21.47 -5.71 23.55
CA GLU A 295 -22.03 -4.80 24.54
C GLU A 295 -23.51 -5.14 24.78
N MET A 296 -23.92 -5.38 26.02
CA MET A 296 -25.28 -5.82 26.34
C MET A 296 -26.29 -4.68 26.14
N ARG A 297 -27.43 -4.96 25.51
CA ARG A 297 -28.58 -4.04 25.38
C ARG A 297 -29.77 -4.44 26.26
N GLU A 298 -30.05 -5.74 26.34
CA GLU A 298 -31.15 -6.29 27.14
C GLU A 298 -30.64 -7.43 28.02
N ALA A 299 -30.99 -7.39 29.30
CA ALA A 299 -30.67 -8.42 30.27
C ALA A 299 -31.82 -9.41 30.42
N PHE A 300 -31.57 -10.69 30.09
CA PHE A 300 -32.52 -11.77 30.35
C PHE A 300 -32.30 -12.34 31.76
N PHE A 301 -33.24 -12.06 32.66
CA PHE A 301 -33.27 -12.59 34.01
C PHE A 301 -34.20 -13.80 34.13
N ARG A 302 -33.84 -14.76 34.99
CA ARG A 302 -34.68 -15.91 35.34
C ARG A 302 -34.76 -16.07 36.86
N CYS A 303 -35.96 -16.23 37.40
CA CYS A 303 -36.16 -16.53 38.82
C CYS A 303 -35.72 -17.97 39.14
N ALA A 304 -34.93 -18.15 40.19
CA ALA A 304 -34.40 -19.46 40.60
C ALA A 304 -35.46 -20.40 41.21
N VAL A 305 -36.56 -19.85 41.76
CA VAL A 305 -37.61 -20.65 42.45
C VAL A 305 -38.74 -21.06 41.52
N CYS A 306 -39.35 -20.12 40.79
CA CYS A 306 -40.47 -20.40 39.88
C CYS A 306 -40.07 -20.59 38.41
N GLY A 307 -38.82 -20.26 38.05
CA GLY A 307 -38.34 -20.34 36.67
C GLY A 307 -38.82 -19.22 35.75
N ALA A 308 -39.65 -18.28 36.24
CA ALA A 308 -40.18 -17.16 35.46
C ALA A 308 -39.08 -16.30 34.84
N ALA A 309 -39.31 -15.87 33.60
CA ALA A 309 -38.43 -14.96 32.87
C ALA A 309 -38.84 -13.50 33.13
N ALA A 310 -37.85 -12.61 33.15
CA ALA A 310 -38.04 -11.17 33.05
C ALA A 310 -36.94 -10.61 32.14
N VAL A 311 -37.30 -9.68 31.26
CA VAL A 311 -36.34 -8.92 30.44
C VAL A 311 -36.26 -7.51 31.02
N ALA A 312 -35.06 -6.94 31.07
CA ALA A 312 -34.85 -5.54 31.44
C ALA A 312 -33.83 -4.90 30.49
N GLU A 313 -34.19 -3.75 29.93
CA GLU A 313 -33.32 -2.93 29.07
C GLU A 313 -32.25 -2.20 29.91
N LEU A 314 -31.14 -1.77 29.28
CA LEU A 314 -30.11 -0.99 29.96
C LEU A 314 -30.51 0.50 30.11
N GLU A 315 -30.91 0.90 31.32
CA GLU A 315 -31.04 2.31 31.68
C GLU A 315 -29.66 2.94 31.90
N ARG A 316 -29.23 3.83 30.97
CA ARG A 316 -28.03 4.69 31.11
C ARG A 316 -26.75 3.93 31.51
N GLY A 317 -26.53 2.76 30.90
CA GLY A 317 -25.36 1.92 31.16
C GLY A 317 -25.42 1.11 32.46
N ARG A 318 -26.59 1.00 33.09
CA ARG A 318 -26.85 0.07 34.20
C ARG A 318 -27.98 -0.89 33.84
N VAL A 319 -27.85 -2.14 34.26
CA VAL A 319 -28.97 -3.08 34.25
C VAL A 319 -29.69 -2.95 35.59
N PRO A 320 -30.97 -2.56 35.63
CA PRO A 320 -31.78 -2.66 36.83
C PRO A 320 -32.16 -4.13 37.07
N GLU A 321 -31.71 -4.71 38.19
CA GLU A 321 -32.21 -6.04 38.61
C GLU A 321 -33.62 -5.88 39.22
N PRO A 322 -34.64 -6.61 38.73
CA PRO A 322 -35.97 -6.57 39.33
C PRO A 322 -35.95 -7.20 40.73
N ALA A 323 -36.09 -6.40 41.78
CA ALA A 323 -35.91 -6.84 43.16
C ALA A 323 -36.90 -7.93 43.64
N HIS A 324 -38.07 -8.05 43.02
CA HIS A 324 -39.13 -9.00 43.37
C HIS A 324 -39.64 -9.76 42.14
N CYS A 325 -39.84 -11.08 42.25
CA CYS A 325 -40.42 -11.86 41.16
C CYS A 325 -41.95 -11.75 41.13
N SER A 326 -42.50 -11.37 39.97
CA SER A 326 -43.94 -11.19 39.72
C SER A 326 -44.84 -12.41 39.94
N GLN A 327 -44.28 -13.63 39.98
CA GLN A 327 -45.06 -14.86 40.17
C GLN A 327 -44.97 -15.47 41.58
N CYS A 328 -43.90 -15.19 42.34
CA CYS A 328 -43.70 -15.79 43.67
C CYS A 328 -43.32 -14.79 44.77
N ASN A 329 -43.22 -13.49 44.47
CA ASN A 329 -42.90 -12.39 45.36
C ASN A 329 -41.61 -12.51 46.19
N THR A 330 -40.77 -13.53 45.94
CA THR A 330 -39.47 -13.67 46.60
C THR A 330 -38.54 -12.53 46.17
N ALA A 331 -37.88 -11.92 47.15
CA ALA A 331 -36.89 -10.87 46.91
C ALA A 331 -35.55 -11.48 46.42
N HIS A 332 -34.81 -10.75 45.58
CA HIS A 332 -33.45 -11.08 45.13
C HIS A 332 -33.29 -12.52 44.60
N CYS A 333 -34.30 -12.99 43.86
CA CYS A 333 -34.39 -14.38 43.41
C CYS A 333 -34.04 -14.55 41.92
N PHE A 334 -33.60 -13.50 41.24
CA PHE A 334 -33.26 -13.53 39.82
C PHE A 334 -31.80 -13.87 39.56
N GLN A 335 -31.54 -14.54 38.44
CA GLN A 335 -30.22 -14.85 37.92
C GLN A 335 -30.14 -14.38 36.47
N LEU A 336 -29.08 -13.65 36.13
CA LEU A 336 -28.81 -13.16 34.78
C LEU A 336 -28.32 -14.30 33.88
N ILE A 337 -29.05 -14.58 32.79
CA ILE A 337 -28.65 -15.60 31.80
C ILE A 337 -28.03 -14.89 30.59
N HIS A 338 -26.71 -14.73 30.63
CA HIS A 338 -25.90 -14.13 29.57
C HIS A 338 -26.06 -14.81 28.20
N ASN A 339 -26.50 -16.07 28.14
CA ASN A 339 -26.77 -16.79 26.88
C ASN A 339 -28.15 -16.46 26.26
N ARG A 340 -28.93 -15.55 26.85
CA ARG A 340 -30.24 -15.09 26.34
C ARG A 340 -30.44 -13.57 26.37
N SER A 341 -29.48 -12.82 26.88
CA SER A 341 -29.44 -11.36 26.74
C SER A 341 -29.12 -10.96 25.30
N HIS A 342 -29.75 -9.89 24.79
CA HIS A 342 -29.35 -9.29 23.52
C HIS A 342 -28.08 -8.46 23.71
N PHE A 343 -27.12 -8.65 22.80
CA PHE A 343 -25.89 -7.87 22.68
C PHE A 343 -25.88 -7.14 21.34
N SER A 344 -25.20 -6.00 21.29
CA SER A 344 -24.80 -5.33 20.07
C SER A 344 -23.29 -5.22 19.99
N ASP A 345 -22.74 -5.38 18.79
CA ASP A 345 -21.31 -5.38 18.57
C ASP A 345 -20.68 -3.99 18.71
N LYS A 346 -19.52 -3.95 19.35
CA LYS A 346 -18.69 -2.77 19.58
C LYS A 346 -17.25 -3.08 19.18
N GLN A 347 -16.60 -2.17 18.45
CA GLN A 347 -15.20 -2.33 18.04
C GLN A 347 -14.38 -1.07 18.34
N LEU A 348 -13.17 -1.26 18.86
CA LEU A 348 -12.24 -0.18 19.17
C LEU A 348 -11.23 0.00 18.03
N VAL A 349 -11.39 1.06 17.25
CA VAL A 349 -10.46 1.45 16.19
C VAL A 349 -9.47 2.48 16.73
N LYS A 350 -8.19 2.38 16.36
CA LYS A 350 -7.20 3.45 16.64
C LYS A 350 -6.83 4.14 15.34
N LEU A 351 -7.27 5.39 15.20
CA LEU A 351 -6.95 6.27 14.09
C LEU A 351 -5.70 7.09 14.42
N GLN A 352 -4.84 7.28 13.44
CA GLN A 352 -3.67 8.14 13.48
C GLN A 352 -3.91 9.37 12.61
N GLU A 353 -3.39 10.51 13.04
CA GLU A 353 -3.33 11.71 12.23
C GLU A 353 -2.64 11.46 10.88
N SER A 354 -3.15 12.09 9.81
CA SER A 354 -2.57 11.96 8.48
C SER A 354 -1.15 12.56 8.46
N PRO A 355 -0.21 11.98 7.69
CA PRO A 355 1.14 12.54 7.58
C PRO A 355 1.17 13.88 6.83
N ASP A 356 0.11 14.18 6.09
CA ASP A 356 0.00 15.36 5.22
C ASP A 356 -0.48 16.59 6.03
N ASP A 357 -1.22 16.36 7.12
CA ASP A 357 -1.70 17.38 8.08
C ASP A 357 -0.69 17.69 9.21
N MET A 358 0.45 16.98 9.28
CA MET A 358 1.34 17.06 10.45
C MET A 358 2.26 18.29 10.47
N PRO A 359 2.29 19.08 11.56
CA PRO A 359 3.32 20.10 11.76
C PRO A 359 4.69 19.45 12.02
N ALA A 360 5.69 19.90 11.27
CA ALA A 360 7.03 19.30 11.21
C ALA A 360 7.68 19.10 12.59
N GLY A 361 8.34 17.93 12.76
CA GLY A 361 9.14 17.61 13.95
C GLY A 361 8.37 17.12 15.18
N ARG A 362 7.03 16.96 15.11
CA ARG A 362 6.23 16.32 16.16
C ARG A 362 5.80 14.91 15.75
N THR A 363 5.63 14.02 16.73
CA THR A 363 5.01 12.70 16.50
C THR A 363 3.53 12.84 16.13
N PRO A 364 2.96 11.89 15.36
CA PRO A 364 1.52 11.88 15.06
C PRO A 364 0.68 11.68 16.32
N ALA A 365 -0.47 12.34 16.39
CA ALA A 365 -1.50 12.04 17.37
C ALA A 365 -2.23 10.73 17.05
N THR A 366 -2.82 10.09 18.06
CA THR A 366 -3.70 8.92 17.88
C THR A 366 -4.97 9.07 18.70
N VAL A 367 -6.12 8.82 18.06
CA VAL A 367 -7.45 8.92 18.65
C VAL A 367 -8.07 7.52 18.70
N SER A 368 -8.68 7.17 19.84
CA SER A 368 -9.52 5.98 19.96
C SER A 368 -10.94 6.27 19.50
N ILE A 369 -11.45 5.44 18.59
CA ILE A 369 -12.77 5.54 17.99
C ILE A 369 -13.56 4.27 18.34
N MET A 370 -14.83 4.42 18.72
CA MET A 370 -15.73 3.30 18.96
C MET A 370 -16.71 3.17 17.79
N ALA A 371 -16.65 2.04 17.10
CA ALA A 371 -17.64 1.64 16.11
C ALA A 371 -18.72 0.77 16.77
N HIS A 372 -19.95 0.88 16.29
CA HIS A 372 -21.13 0.20 16.83
C HIS A 372 -21.95 -0.45 15.70
N GLY A 373 -22.47 -1.67 15.95
CA GLY A 373 -23.38 -2.35 15.03
C GLY A 373 -22.82 -2.47 13.61
N ALA A 374 -23.57 -2.00 12.61
CA ALA A 374 -23.22 -2.09 11.20
C ALA A 374 -21.96 -1.32 10.76
N LEU A 375 -21.33 -0.53 11.64
CA LEU A 375 -20.03 0.13 11.39
C LEU A 375 -18.82 -0.70 11.87
N VAL A 376 -19.05 -1.87 12.45
CA VAL A 376 -18.01 -2.82 12.87
C VAL A 376 -17.41 -3.53 11.64
N GLU A 377 -16.08 -3.67 11.62
CA GLU A 377 -15.28 -4.22 10.51
C GLU A 377 -15.38 -3.48 9.16
N ALA A 378 -16.11 -2.36 9.09
CA ALA A 378 -16.24 -1.50 7.91
C ALA A 378 -14.95 -0.78 7.45
N VAL A 379 -13.85 -0.85 8.23
CA VAL A 379 -12.55 -0.22 7.90
C VAL A 379 -11.40 -1.14 8.27
N SER A 380 -10.45 -1.32 7.35
CA SER A 380 -9.24 -2.13 7.54
C SER A 380 -8.03 -1.34 8.03
N ALA A 381 -7.08 -2.04 8.65
CA ALA A 381 -5.81 -1.43 9.08
C ALA A 381 -4.96 -0.98 7.88
N GLY A 382 -4.45 0.25 7.95
CA GLY A 382 -3.69 0.93 6.88
C GLY A 382 -4.53 1.86 6.00
N GLU A 383 -5.87 1.83 6.10
CA GLU A 383 -6.74 2.65 5.26
C GLU A 383 -6.83 4.11 5.73
N ARG A 384 -7.01 5.03 4.77
CA ARG A 384 -7.26 6.45 5.01
C ARG A 384 -8.76 6.72 5.05
N VAL A 385 -9.26 7.13 6.22
CA VAL A 385 -10.68 7.43 6.45
C VAL A 385 -10.86 8.80 7.08
N SER A 386 -11.91 9.50 6.65
CA SER A 386 -12.56 10.55 7.41
C SER A 386 -13.71 9.94 8.21
N VAL A 387 -13.65 10.08 9.52
CA VAL A 387 -14.67 9.57 10.45
C VAL A 387 -15.52 10.74 10.90
N THR A 388 -16.85 10.62 10.80
CA THR A 388 -17.78 11.55 11.46
C THR A 388 -18.29 10.90 12.74
N GLY A 389 -18.37 11.67 13.82
CA GLY A 389 -18.73 11.10 15.10
C GLY A 389 -18.83 12.11 16.23
N VAL A 390 -19.31 11.63 17.38
CA VAL A 390 -19.53 12.44 18.58
C VAL A 390 -18.32 12.32 19.50
N PHE A 391 -17.72 13.45 19.89
CA PHE A 391 -16.54 13.46 20.76
C PHE A 391 -16.94 13.30 22.23
N ARG A 392 -16.57 12.19 22.87
CA ARG A 392 -17.02 11.80 24.21
C ARG A 392 -15.88 11.63 25.22
N ALA A 393 -16.14 11.94 26.48
CA ALA A 393 -15.17 11.90 27.58
C ALA A 393 -15.61 10.93 28.70
N ALA A 394 -15.08 9.70 28.70
CA ALA A 394 -15.41 8.70 29.71
C ALA A 394 -14.50 8.82 30.96
N PRO A 395 -15.04 8.81 32.20
CA PRO A 395 -14.23 8.85 33.41
C PRO A 395 -13.49 7.53 33.62
N ALA A 396 -12.18 7.60 33.88
CA ALA A 396 -11.35 6.41 34.12
C ALA A 396 -11.21 6.13 35.62
N HIS A 397 -11.46 4.91 36.07
CA HIS A 397 -11.23 4.52 37.48
C HIS A 397 -9.74 4.58 37.86
N VAL A 398 -9.43 4.98 39.10
CA VAL A 398 -8.05 4.91 39.63
C VAL A 398 -7.62 3.45 39.78
N ASN A 399 -8.49 2.64 40.38
CA ASN A 399 -8.37 1.20 40.59
C ASN A 399 -9.72 0.52 40.32
N PRO A 400 -9.79 -0.63 39.63
CA PRO A 400 -11.07 -1.28 39.29
C PRO A 400 -11.86 -1.79 40.50
N ARG A 401 -11.22 -1.89 41.68
CA ARG A 401 -11.88 -2.28 42.95
C ARG A 401 -12.37 -1.10 43.80
N ARG A 402 -12.27 0.15 43.33
CA ARG A 402 -12.74 1.34 44.06
C ARG A 402 -13.49 2.30 43.13
N ALA A 403 -14.61 2.84 43.63
CA ALA A 403 -15.41 3.84 42.94
C ALA A 403 -14.71 5.21 42.75
N THR A 404 -13.47 5.37 43.24
CA THR A 404 -12.64 6.57 43.04
C THR A 404 -12.26 6.73 41.57
N LEU A 405 -12.88 7.71 40.91
CA LEU A 405 -12.57 8.13 39.54
C LEU A 405 -11.29 8.97 39.49
N ARG A 406 -10.65 9.03 38.32
CA ARG A 406 -9.60 10.00 37.98
C ARG A 406 -10.27 11.27 37.47
N ALA A 407 -9.76 12.44 37.88
CA ALA A 407 -10.19 13.73 37.34
C ALA A 407 -9.83 13.91 35.85
N LEU A 408 -8.83 13.18 35.35
CA LEU A 408 -8.55 13.07 33.93
C LEU A 408 -9.44 12.01 33.29
N HIS A 409 -10.42 12.45 32.51
CA HIS A 409 -11.26 11.60 31.67
C HIS A 409 -10.47 11.10 30.44
N ARG A 410 -10.93 10.00 29.84
CA ARG A 410 -10.40 9.47 28.58
C ARG A 410 -11.33 9.86 27.43
N THR A 411 -10.79 10.63 26.50
CA THR A 411 -11.50 11.04 25.28
C THR A 411 -11.51 9.91 24.25
N HIS A 412 -12.60 9.85 23.48
CA HIS A 412 -12.84 8.93 22.37
C HIS A 412 -13.87 9.55 21.43
N VAL A 413 -13.99 9.04 20.21
CA VAL A 413 -15.04 9.44 19.26
C VAL A 413 -15.96 8.25 19.01
N ASP A 414 -17.27 8.42 19.16
CA ASP A 414 -18.24 7.42 18.74
C ASP A 414 -18.58 7.67 17.28
N ALA A 415 -18.25 6.71 16.41
CA ALA A 415 -18.41 6.86 14.96
C ALA A 415 -19.88 6.74 14.54
N LEU A 416 -20.33 7.69 13.71
CA LEU A 416 -21.65 7.69 13.06
C LEU A 416 -21.56 7.33 11.58
N HIS A 417 -20.47 7.71 10.90
CA HIS A 417 -20.21 7.35 9.50
C HIS A 417 -18.70 7.27 9.21
N TYR A 418 -18.31 6.34 8.33
CA TYR A 418 -16.95 6.15 7.83
C TYR A 418 -16.89 6.46 6.33
N ARG A 419 -16.28 7.58 5.95
CA ARG A 419 -15.99 7.90 4.54
C ARG A 419 -14.54 7.57 4.23
N THR A 420 -14.30 6.62 3.33
CA THR A 420 -12.95 6.33 2.81
C THR A 420 -12.48 7.48 1.91
N MET A 421 -11.30 8.04 2.17
CA MET A 421 -10.76 9.20 1.42
C MET A 421 -10.02 8.76 0.14
N ASN A 422 -10.55 7.73 -0.55
CA ASN A 422 -9.91 7.08 -1.70
C ASN A 422 -10.42 7.56 -3.06
N SER A 423 -11.15 8.67 -3.14
CA SER A 423 -11.51 9.30 -4.43
C SER A 423 -10.28 9.68 -5.28
N ASP A 424 -9.13 9.91 -4.63
CA ASP A 424 -7.88 10.30 -5.29
C ASP A 424 -6.91 9.14 -5.60
N ARG A 425 -7.23 7.90 -5.20
CA ARG A 425 -6.31 6.76 -5.31
C ARG A 425 -7.06 5.47 -5.67
N LEU A 426 -6.67 4.84 -6.79
CA LEU A 426 -7.33 3.69 -7.44
C LEU A 426 -8.19 2.83 -6.49
N LEU A 427 -9.51 2.87 -6.67
CA LEU A 427 -10.49 2.35 -5.71
C LEU A 427 -10.47 0.82 -5.58
N HIS A 428 -9.73 0.28 -4.61
CA HIS A 428 -9.94 -1.07 -4.13
C HIS A 428 -11.12 -1.11 -3.15
N ALA A 429 -12.26 -1.69 -3.57
CA ALA A 429 -13.26 -2.35 -2.71
C ALA A 429 -14.48 -2.82 -3.55
N ASP A 430 -14.45 -4.06 -4.02
CA ASP A 430 -15.51 -5.08 -4.10
C ASP A 430 -16.99 -4.80 -4.51
N SER A 431 -17.45 -3.57 -4.75
CA SER A 431 -18.76 -3.30 -5.39
C SER A 431 -18.62 -3.44 -6.92
N LYS A 432 -19.16 -4.52 -7.51
CA LYS A 432 -18.65 -5.05 -8.78
C LYS A 432 -19.16 -4.42 -10.09
N ASP A 433 -20.36 -3.84 -10.11
CA ASP A 433 -21.07 -3.69 -11.41
C ASP A 433 -21.42 -2.25 -11.84
N GLN A 434 -21.28 -1.23 -10.99
CA GLN A 434 -21.54 0.19 -11.35
C GLN A 434 -20.60 1.16 -10.62
N ARG A 435 -19.59 1.71 -11.33
CA ARG A 435 -18.70 2.79 -10.83
C ARG A 435 -18.25 3.84 -11.85
N PHE A 436 -18.35 3.56 -13.15
CA PHE A 436 -18.02 4.53 -14.20
C PHE A 436 -19.27 4.86 -15.01
N PRO A 437 -19.66 6.15 -15.17
CA PRO A 437 -20.74 6.51 -16.07
C PRO A 437 -20.37 6.12 -17.52
N PRO A 438 -21.35 5.79 -18.37
CA PRO A 438 -21.10 5.28 -19.72
C PRO A 438 -20.22 6.22 -20.55
N GLU A 439 -20.38 7.53 -20.37
CA GLU A 439 -19.55 8.59 -20.98
C GLU A 439 -18.04 8.40 -20.71
N ARG A 440 -17.64 8.05 -19.47
CA ARG A 440 -16.21 7.79 -19.17
C ARG A 440 -15.72 6.52 -19.86
N ILE A 441 -16.57 5.50 -19.97
CA ILE A 441 -16.24 4.25 -20.68
C ILE A 441 -16.09 4.51 -22.19
N GLU A 442 -16.88 5.42 -22.76
CA GLU A 442 -16.72 5.87 -24.14
C GLU A 442 -15.43 6.66 -24.35
N LEU A 443 -15.06 7.57 -23.42
CA LEU A 443 -13.76 8.25 -23.43
C LEU A 443 -12.58 7.25 -23.33
N PHE A 444 -12.68 6.21 -22.50
CA PHE A 444 -11.65 5.16 -22.43
C PHE A 444 -11.51 4.39 -23.76
N LYS A 445 -12.62 4.05 -24.41
CA LYS A 445 -12.62 3.39 -25.74
C LYS A 445 -12.08 4.31 -26.84
N ALA A 446 -12.39 5.61 -26.79
CA ALA A 446 -11.86 6.59 -27.73
C ALA A 446 -10.33 6.75 -27.58
N LEU A 447 -9.82 6.77 -26.35
CA LEU A 447 -8.38 6.76 -26.06
C LEU A 447 -7.71 5.47 -26.50
N SER A 448 -8.31 4.30 -26.23
CA SER A 448 -7.71 3.00 -26.60
C SER A 448 -7.66 2.74 -28.11
N GLN A 449 -8.46 3.45 -28.90
CA GLN A 449 -8.43 3.41 -30.37
C GLN A 449 -7.30 4.28 -30.99
N GLN A 450 -6.69 5.19 -30.23
CA GLN A 450 -5.57 6.01 -30.73
C GLN A 450 -4.28 5.17 -30.78
N ALA A 451 -3.62 5.13 -31.95
CA ALA A 451 -2.38 4.36 -32.13
C ALA A 451 -1.27 4.78 -31.15
N ASP A 452 -1.18 6.08 -30.84
CA ASP A 452 -0.21 6.64 -29.89
C ASP A 452 -0.61 6.51 -28.41
N CYS A 453 -1.71 5.83 -28.07
CA CYS A 453 -2.19 5.69 -26.68
C CYS A 453 -1.10 5.25 -25.69
N TYR A 454 -0.27 4.26 -26.07
CA TYR A 454 0.85 3.79 -25.27
C TYR A 454 1.93 4.86 -25.04
N GLU A 455 2.23 5.68 -26.05
CA GLU A 455 3.21 6.77 -25.94
C GLU A 455 2.64 7.97 -25.17
N ARG A 456 1.36 8.31 -25.38
CA ARG A 456 0.67 9.42 -24.69
C ARG A 456 0.51 9.14 -23.19
N LEU A 457 0.09 7.93 -22.82
CA LEU A 457 0.05 7.49 -21.42
C LEU A 457 1.46 7.41 -20.81
N ALA A 458 2.47 6.98 -21.57
CA ALA A 458 3.85 7.01 -21.10
C ALA A 458 4.41 8.44 -20.93
N ARG A 459 4.01 9.42 -21.76
CA ARG A 459 4.37 10.84 -21.59
C ARG A 459 3.71 11.46 -20.36
N ALA A 460 2.44 11.14 -20.10
CA ALA A 460 1.68 11.61 -18.94
C ALA A 460 2.21 11.10 -17.58
N ILE A 461 2.94 9.97 -17.57
CA ILE A 461 3.66 9.51 -16.36
C ILE A 461 4.78 10.50 -16.01
N ALA A 462 4.75 11.03 -14.78
CA ALA A 462 5.76 11.95 -14.24
C ALA A 462 6.21 13.05 -15.25
N PRO A 463 5.36 14.04 -15.56
CA PRO A 463 5.65 15.05 -16.58
C PRO A 463 6.91 15.87 -16.28
N SER A 464 7.29 16.00 -15.00
CA SER A 464 8.53 16.65 -14.55
C SER A 464 9.82 15.83 -14.77
N ILE A 465 9.76 14.67 -15.44
CA ILE A 465 10.92 13.81 -15.73
C ILE A 465 11.11 13.73 -17.25
N TYR A 466 12.25 14.25 -17.72
CA TYR A 466 12.58 14.44 -19.14
C TYR A 466 13.14 13.19 -19.84
N GLU A 467 12.92 13.12 -21.16
CA GLU A 467 13.40 12.18 -22.22
C GLU A 467 13.37 10.64 -21.95
N ASN A 468 13.18 10.15 -20.73
CA ASN A 468 13.28 8.73 -20.35
C ASN A 468 11.99 7.92 -20.65
N LEU A 469 11.49 7.96 -21.89
CA LEU A 469 10.20 7.36 -22.29
C LEU A 469 10.12 5.85 -22.02
N ASP A 470 11.19 5.08 -22.28
CA ASP A 470 11.14 3.61 -22.13
C ASP A 470 11.03 3.18 -20.66
N ILE A 471 11.57 3.96 -19.71
CA ILE A 471 11.36 3.72 -18.28
C ILE A 471 9.89 3.98 -17.92
N LYS A 472 9.30 5.07 -18.44
CA LYS A 472 7.88 5.40 -18.22
C LYS A 472 6.95 4.34 -18.83
N LYS A 473 7.28 3.82 -20.02
CA LYS A 473 6.61 2.66 -20.65
C LYS A 473 6.68 1.41 -19.76
N GLY A 474 7.85 1.07 -19.23
CA GLY A 474 8.01 -0.04 -18.28
C GLY A 474 7.15 0.14 -17.01
N VAL A 475 7.13 1.35 -16.45
CA VAL A 475 6.30 1.71 -15.29
C VAL A 475 4.80 1.62 -15.62
N LEU A 476 4.36 2.01 -16.82
CA LEU A 476 2.96 1.85 -17.27
C LEU A 476 2.55 0.36 -17.30
N LEU A 477 3.41 -0.50 -17.84
CA LEU A 477 3.18 -1.95 -17.86
C LEU A 477 3.13 -2.55 -16.44
N GLN A 478 3.99 -2.08 -15.53
CA GLN A 478 3.93 -2.47 -14.11
C GLN A 478 2.67 -1.94 -13.40
N LEU A 479 2.24 -0.71 -13.71
CA LEU A 479 1.02 -0.12 -13.15
C LEU A 479 -0.23 -0.91 -13.53
N LEU A 480 -0.27 -1.53 -14.72
CA LEU A 480 -1.36 -2.40 -15.17
C LEU A 480 -1.22 -3.85 -14.68
N GLY A 481 -0.04 -4.46 -14.85
CA GLY A 481 0.27 -5.85 -14.48
C GLY A 481 -0.33 -6.91 -15.42
N GLY A 482 0.26 -8.11 -15.42
CA GLY A 482 -0.21 -9.26 -16.20
C GLY A 482 -1.48 -9.92 -15.66
N THR A 483 -1.93 -11.00 -16.30
CA THR A 483 -3.21 -11.65 -15.95
C THR A 483 -3.07 -12.71 -14.84
N LYS A 484 -4.06 -12.77 -13.95
CA LYS A 484 -4.13 -13.75 -12.85
C LYS A 484 -4.69 -15.10 -13.33
N LYS A 485 -3.85 -15.88 -14.03
CA LYS A 485 -4.21 -17.19 -14.61
C LYS A 485 -4.33 -18.30 -13.55
N ASN A 486 -5.56 -18.65 -13.20
CA ASN A 486 -5.89 -19.68 -12.22
C ASN A 486 -5.97 -21.09 -12.83
N PHE A 487 -4.83 -21.78 -12.96
CA PHE A 487 -4.73 -23.14 -13.49
C PHE A 487 -5.17 -24.25 -12.52
N ASN A 488 -6.36 -24.12 -11.91
CA ASN A 488 -6.89 -25.08 -10.92
C ASN A 488 -6.97 -26.52 -11.44
N ALA A 489 -7.09 -26.72 -12.76
CA ALA A 489 -7.13 -28.04 -13.39
C ALA A 489 -5.76 -28.76 -13.47
N ALA A 490 -4.64 -28.06 -13.26
CA ALA A 490 -3.29 -28.59 -13.52
C ALA A 490 -2.48 -28.91 -12.26
N GLY A 491 -3.02 -28.67 -11.05
CA GLY A 491 -2.38 -28.96 -9.76
C GLY A 491 -1.12 -28.15 -9.45
N ARG A 492 -0.61 -27.32 -10.36
CA ARG A 492 0.47 -26.36 -10.11
C ARG A 492 -0.09 -25.10 -9.45
N THR A 493 0.61 -24.65 -8.41
CA THR A 493 0.27 -23.46 -7.63
C THR A 493 0.38 -22.17 -8.47
N HIS A 494 -0.23 -21.10 -7.97
CA HIS A 494 -0.40 -19.82 -8.68
C HIS A 494 0.88 -19.32 -9.35
N PHE A 495 0.78 -19.01 -10.65
CA PHE A 495 1.83 -18.28 -11.36
C PHE A 495 1.77 -16.79 -10.98
N ARG A 496 2.93 -16.23 -10.64
CA ARG A 496 3.10 -14.78 -10.46
C ARG A 496 2.72 -14.04 -11.76
N SER A 497 1.88 -13.02 -11.63
CA SER A 497 1.40 -12.15 -12.72
C SER A 497 1.98 -10.73 -12.68
N GLU A 498 2.54 -10.34 -11.54
CA GLU A 498 3.14 -9.02 -11.29
C GLU A 498 4.54 -8.88 -11.88
N ILE A 499 4.82 -7.68 -12.37
CA ILE A 499 6.07 -7.31 -13.05
C ILE A 499 6.98 -6.62 -12.03
N ASN A 500 8.18 -7.14 -11.84
CA ASN A 500 9.18 -6.54 -10.96
C ASN A 500 10.21 -5.76 -11.77
N ILE A 501 10.47 -4.51 -11.39
CA ILE A 501 11.36 -3.59 -12.12
C ILE A 501 12.50 -3.14 -11.21
N LEU A 502 13.72 -3.13 -11.74
CA LEU A 502 14.92 -2.59 -11.10
C LEU A 502 15.47 -1.42 -11.92
N LEU A 503 15.67 -0.27 -11.28
CA LEU A 503 16.27 0.93 -11.87
C LEU A 503 17.72 1.05 -11.35
N CYS A 504 18.69 0.62 -12.16
CA CYS A 504 20.12 0.71 -11.85
C CYS A 504 20.73 1.95 -12.51
N GLY A 505 21.64 2.66 -11.84
CA GLY A 505 22.31 3.80 -12.46
C GLY A 505 23.02 4.77 -11.52
N ASP A 506 23.68 5.78 -12.09
CA ASP A 506 24.44 6.82 -11.37
C ASP A 506 23.54 7.67 -10.44
N PRO A 507 24.04 8.24 -9.32
CA PRO A 507 23.32 9.21 -8.50
C PRO A 507 23.09 10.52 -9.26
N GLY A 508 22.13 11.34 -8.82
CA GLY A 508 21.70 12.54 -9.54
C GLY A 508 20.63 12.25 -10.62
N THR A 509 20.64 11.06 -11.21
CA THR A 509 19.52 10.58 -12.05
C THR A 509 18.23 10.47 -11.20
N SER A 510 17.09 10.86 -11.78
CA SER A 510 15.82 11.12 -11.05
C SER A 510 15.07 9.90 -10.49
N LYS A 511 15.76 8.76 -10.24
CA LYS A 511 15.13 7.48 -9.84
C LYS A 511 14.28 7.61 -8.58
N SER A 512 14.83 8.19 -7.52
CA SER A 512 14.14 8.38 -6.24
C SER A 512 12.91 9.29 -6.36
N GLN A 513 12.92 10.25 -7.28
CA GLN A 513 11.77 11.11 -7.56
C GLN A 513 10.68 10.36 -8.32
N LEU A 514 11.06 9.48 -9.26
CA LEU A 514 10.13 8.56 -9.92
C LEU A 514 9.48 7.61 -8.90
N LEU A 515 10.25 7.03 -7.96
CA LEU A 515 9.69 6.19 -6.88
C LEU A 515 8.65 6.96 -6.05
N ARG A 516 8.94 8.20 -5.65
CA ARG A 516 8.00 9.05 -4.90
C ARG A 516 6.73 9.37 -5.70
N TRP A 517 6.86 9.61 -7.00
CA TRP A 517 5.72 9.89 -7.88
C TRP A 517 4.82 8.65 -8.04
N VAL A 518 5.40 7.46 -8.26
CA VAL A 518 4.63 6.19 -8.31
C VAL A 518 3.95 5.89 -6.97
N HIS A 519 4.62 6.17 -5.85
CA HIS A 519 4.04 6.07 -4.51
C HIS A 519 2.87 7.06 -4.30
N GLY A 520 2.92 8.26 -4.88
CA GLY A 520 1.81 9.22 -4.87
C GLY A 520 0.62 8.83 -5.74
N LEU A 521 0.85 8.04 -6.81
CA LEU A 521 -0.18 7.61 -7.75
C LEU A 521 -1.01 6.40 -7.25
N VAL A 522 -0.38 5.45 -6.56
CA VAL A 522 -0.94 4.12 -6.27
C VAL A 522 -1.48 4.04 -4.83
N PRO A 523 -2.74 3.58 -4.60
CA PRO A 523 -3.40 3.56 -3.29
C PRO A 523 -2.65 2.78 -2.22
N ARG A 524 -2.12 1.61 -2.62
CA ARG A 524 -1.47 0.62 -1.77
C ARG A 524 0.04 0.55 -2.04
N ALA A 525 0.63 1.66 -2.52
CA ALA A 525 2.08 1.74 -2.59
C ALA A 525 2.67 2.01 -1.21
N GLN A 526 3.88 1.51 -0.98
CA GLN A 526 4.66 1.75 0.22
C GLN A 526 6.07 2.17 -0.20
N TYR A 527 6.55 3.30 0.31
CA TYR A 527 7.91 3.78 0.05
C TYR A 527 8.86 3.40 1.19
N THR A 528 9.97 2.76 0.85
CA THR A 528 10.96 2.23 1.80
C THR A 528 12.38 2.52 1.33
N SER A 529 13.31 2.77 2.27
CA SER A 529 14.77 2.77 1.99
C SER A 529 15.36 1.44 2.46
N GLY A 530 16.25 0.85 1.67
CA GLY A 530 16.96 -0.38 1.99
C GLY A 530 17.87 -0.29 3.22
N ARG A 531 18.27 0.93 3.63
CA ARG A 531 18.99 1.17 4.88
C ARG A 531 18.06 1.39 6.08
N GLY A 532 16.92 2.04 5.88
CA GLY A 532 15.92 2.26 6.93
C GLY A 532 15.09 1.02 7.27
N SER A 533 14.97 0.07 6.33
CA SER A 533 14.03 -1.05 6.43
C SER A 533 14.74 -2.34 6.88
N SER A 534 14.48 -2.74 8.13
CA SER A 534 14.89 -4.06 8.60
C SER A 534 13.98 -5.16 8.03
N ALA A 535 14.43 -6.42 8.05
CA ALA A 535 13.61 -7.56 7.65
C ALA A 535 12.31 -7.66 8.48
N VAL A 536 12.34 -7.18 9.73
CA VAL A 536 11.19 -7.12 10.64
C VAL A 536 10.16 -6.05 10.18
N GLY A 537 10.63 -4.92 9.64
CA GLY A 537 9.77 -3.87 9.08
C GLY A 537 9.22 -4.16 7.67
N LEU A 538 9.95 -4.94 6.85
CA LEU A 538 9.45 -5.39 5.54
C LEU A 538 8.42 -6.52 5.66
N THR A 539 8.60 -7.47 6.59
CA THR A 539 7.80 -8.70 6.69
C THR A 539 6.52 -8.53 7.52
N ALA A 540 6.56 -8.96 8.77
CA ALA A 540 5.60 -8.74 9.83
C ALA A 540 6.29 -9.03 11.17
N TYR A 541 5.82 -8.41 12.24
CA TYR A 541 6.45 -8.44 13.55
C TYR A 541 5.44 -8.76 14.64
N VAL A 542 5.85 -9.57 15.61
CA VAL A 542 4.99 -9.97 16.72
C VAL A 542 5.16 -8.96 17.85
N THR A 543 4.08 -8.29 18.23
CA THR A 543 4.02 -7.43 19.41
C THR A 543 3.07 -8.00 20.45
N LYS A 544 3.20 -7.53 21.69
CA LYS A 544 2.25 -7.85 22.75
C LYS A 544 1.30 -6.67 22.92
N ASP A 545 0.03 -6.86 22.59
CA ASP A 545 -0.98 -5.82 22.74
C ASP A 545 -1.18 -5.52 24.24
N PRO A 546 -1.09 -4.25 24.70
CA PRO A 546 -1.24 -3.92 26.11
C PRO A 546 -2.65 -4.19 26.66
N ASP A 547 -3.67 -4.14 25.80
CA ASP A 547 -5.08 -4.19 26.19
C ASP A 547 -5.55 -5.65 26.41
N THR A 548 -5.39 -6.51 25.40
CA THR A 548 -5.70 -7.96 25.47
C THR A 548 -4.59 -8.80 26.14
N ARG A 549 -3.35 -8.27 26.21
CA ARG A 549 -2.11 -8.98 26.61
C ARG A 549 -1.72 -10.15 25.71
N GLN A 550 -2.39 -10.34 24.57
CA GLN A 550 -2.08 -11.40 23.61
C GLN A 550 -0.90 -11.00 22.71
N LEU A 551 -0.29 -12.00 22.06
CA LEU A 551 0.70 -11.77 21.02
C LEU A 551 -0.04 -11.58 19.69
N VAL A 552 0.09 -10.40 19.10
CA VAL A 552 -0.54 -10.03 17.83
C VAL A 552 0.53 -9.87 16.75
N LEU A 553 0.20 -10.30 15.53
CA LEU A 553 1.07 -10.15 14.36
C LEU A 553 0.72 -8.82 13.67
N GLN A 554 1.66 -7.88 13.65
CA GLN A 554 1.52 -6.62 12.93
C GLN A 554 2.22 -6.72 11.58
N THR A 555 1.51 -6.34 10.52
CA THR A 555 1.99 -6.40 9.14
C THR A 555 3.11 -5.40 8.88
N GLY A 556 4.11 -5.81 8.09
CA GLY A 556 5.17 -4.95 7.57
C GLY A 556 4.83 -4.42 6.17
N ALA A 557 5.74 -3.63 5.62
CA ALA A 557 5.53 -2.87 4.38
C ALA A 557 5.10 -3.73 3.18
N LEU A 558 5.64 -4.95 3.03
CA LEU A 558 5.27 -5.83 1.91
C LEU A 558 3.85 -6.37 2.04
N VAL A 559 3.38 -6.70 3.25
CA VAL A 559 2.03 -7.26 3.44
C VAL A 559 0.96 -6.15 3.33
N LEU A 560 1.29 -4.92 3.75
CA LEU A 560 0.43 -3.75 3.53
C LEU A 560 0.26 -3.43 2.03
N ALA A 561 1.31 -3.62 1.23
CA ALA A 561 1.34 -3.32 -0.20
C ALA A 561 0.73 -4.41 -1.11
N ASP A 562 0.00 -5.39 -0.58
CA ASP A 562 -0.62 -6.49 -1.36
C ASP A 562 -1.55 -5.97 -2.49
N ASN A 563 -1.40 -6.50 -3.70
CA ASN A 563 -1.91 -6.00 -5.00
C ASN A 563 -1.45 -4.58 -5.42
N GLY A 564 -0.54 -3.96 -4.67
CA GLY A 564 0.07 -2.65 -4.94
C GLY A 564 1.54 -2.73 -5.39
N ILE A 565 2.26 -1.63 -5.20
CA ILE A 565 3.68 -1.48 -5.57
C ILE A 565 4.53 -1.15 -4.34
N CYS A 566 5.44 -2.06 -3.97
CA CYS A 566 6.48 -1.75 -2.98
C CYS A 566 7.63 -1.01 -3.66
N CYS A 567 7.82 0.26 -3.30
CA CYS A 567 8.92 1.09 -3.78
C CYS A 567 10.11 0.97 -2.81
N ILE A 568 11.26 0.50 -3.30
CA ILE A 568 12.46 0.28 -2.49
C ILE A 568 13.61 1.12 -3.06
N ASP A 569 14.00 2.19 -2.37
CA ASP A 569 15.21 2.95 -2.67
C ASP A 569 16.45 2.37 -1.96
N GLU A 570 17.66 2.69 -2.42
CA GLU A 570 18.93 2.17 -1.88
C GLU A 570 18.99 0.63 -1.78
N PHE A 571 18.45 -0.09 -2.77
CA PHE A 571 18.31 -1.56 -2.75
C PHE A 571 19.65 -2.29 -2.52
N ASP A 572 20.76 -1.71 -2.99
CA ASP A 572 22.12 -2.23 -2.82
C ASP A 572 22.62 -2.17 -1.36
N LYS A 573 22.05 -1.28 -0.52
CA LYS A 573 22.43 -1.10 0.89
C LYS A 573 21.68 -2.05 1.86
N MET A 574 20.74 -2.86 1.37
CA MET A 574 20.03 -3.84 2.19
C MET A 574 20.95 -4.96 2.71
N ASN A 575 20.74 -5.36 3.97
CA ASN A 575 21.37 -6.52 4.59
C ASN A 575 20.98 -7.84 3.92
N ASP A 576 21.77 -8.90 4.08
CA ASP A 576 21.50 -10.18 3.43
C ASP A 576 20.25 -10.89 3.98
N SER A 577 19.94 -10.71 5.27
CA SER A 577 18.70 -11.18 5.90
C SER A 577 17.43 -10.47 5.42
N THR A 578 17.56 -9.28 4.81
CA THR A 578 16.47 -8.63 4.07
C THR A 578 16.35 -9.17 2.65
N ARG A 579 17.47 -9.58 2.02
CA ARG A 579 17.49 -10.17 0.67
C ARG A 579 16.89 -11.58 0.64
N SER A 580 17.12 -12.39 1.68
CA SER A 580 16.54 -13.73 1.79
C SER A 580 15.00 -13.74 1.87
N VAL A 581 14.39 -12.74 2.54
CA VAL A 581 12.93 -12.51 2.52
C VAL A 581 12.42 -12.24 1.11
N LEU A 582 13.11 -11.37 0.36
CA LEU A 582 12.72 -11.03 -1.01
C LEU A 582 12.88 -12.24 -1.95
N HIS A 583 13.76 -13.19 -1.62
CA HIS A 583 13.85 -14.48 -2.32
C HIS A 583 12.62 -15.40 -2.11
N GLU A 584 11.81 -15.19 -1.07
CA GLU A 584 10.51 -15.86 -0.91
C GLU A 584 9.43 -15.08 -1.70
N VAL A 585 9.26 -13.80 -1.37
CA VAL A 585 8.17 -12.94 -1.88
C VAL A 585 8.22 -12.78 -3.41
N MET A 586 9.39 -12.52 -4.01
CA MET A 586 9.50 -12.34 -5.48
C MET A 586 9.27 -13.63 -6.30
N GLU A 587 9.29 -14.80 -5.65
CA GLU A 587 9.07 -16.10 -6.29
C GLU A 587 7.62 -16.58 -6.12
N GLN A 588 7.17 -16.63 -4.87
CA GLN A 588 5.94 -17.32 -4.47
C GLN A 588 4.78 -16.36 -4.19
N GLN A 589 5.05 -15.05 -4.07
CA GLN A 589 4.08 -14.04 -3.61
C GLN A 589 3.45 -14.36 -2.24
N THR A 590 4.16 -15.15 -1.44
CA THR A 590 3.82 -15.57 -0.08
C THR A 590 5.01 -15.33 0.85
N LEU A 591 4.72 -15.31 2.15
CA LEU A 591 5.67 -14.98 3.19
C LEU A 591 5.36 -15.84 4.42
N SER A 592 6.19 -16.85 4.68
CA SER A 592 6.03 -17.77 5.80
C SER A 592 6.66 -17.23 7.09
N ILE A 593 5.91 -17.32 8.19
CA ILE A 593 6.36 -16.86 9.51
C ILE A 593 6.06 -17.94 10.54
N ALA A 594 7.12 -18.47 11.15
CA ALA A 594 7.08 -19.29 12.35
C ALA A 594 7.79 -18.53 13.48
N LYS A 595 7.05 -17.74 14.27
CA LYS A 595 7.60 -16.90 15.37
C LYS A 595 6.66 -16.90 16.57
N ALA A 596 7.23 -17.03 17.77
CA ALA A 596 6.52 -16.91 19.05
C ALA A 596 5.24 -17.78 19.18
N GLY A 597 5.25 -18.99 18.58
CA GLY A 597 4.11 -19.91 18.56
C GLY A 597 3.10 -19.68 17.43
N ILE A 598 3.17 -18.55 16.73
CA ILE A 598 2.37 -18.28 15.53
C ILE A 598 3.10 -18.88 14.32
N ILE A 599 2.44 -19.83 13.66
CA ILE A 599 2.84 -20.37 12.35
C ILE A 599 1.78 -19.93 11.34
N CYS A 600 2.17 -19.09 10.39
CA CYS A 600 1.27 -18.57 9.37
C CYS A 600 1.99 -18.38 8.03
N GLN A 601 1.21 -18.37 6.94
CA GLN A 601 1.65 -17.95 5.62
C GLN A 601 0.81 -16.74 5.24
N LEU A 602 1.47 -15.58 5.11
CA LEU A 602 0.84 -14.35 4.64
C LEU A 602 0.97 -14.28 3.12
N ASN A 603 -0.06 -13.78 2.44
CA ASN A 603 0.05 -13.39 1.04
C ASN A 603 0.74 -12.03 0.95
N ALA A 604 1.64 -11.89 -0.02
CA ALA A 604 2.39 -10.68 -0.32
C ALA A 604 2.53 -10.55 -1.84
N ARG A 605 1.40 -10.33 -2.51
CA ARG A 605 1.28 -10.16 -3.96
C ARG A 605 1.63 -8.72 -4.32
N THR A 606 2.90 -8.37 -4.17
CA THR A 606 3.42 -7.03 -4.42
C THR A 606 4.27 -6.98 -5.68
N SER A 607 3.97 -6.02 -6.58
CA SER A 607 4.97 -5.60 -7.56
C SER A 607 6.08 -4.84 -6.85
N ILE A 608 7.34 -5.19 -7.10
CA ILE A 608 8.50 -4.47 -6.54
C ILE A 608 9.07 -3.54 -7.60
N LEU A 609 9.18 -2.26 -7.25
CA LEU A 609 9.89 -1.23 -8.00
C LEU A 609 11.09 -0.78 -7.17
N ALA A 610 12.27 -1.26 -7.55
CA ALA A 610 13.51 -1.03 -6.81
C ALA A 610 14.41 0.00 -7.53
N ALA A 611 15.09 0.86 -6.77
CA ALA A 611 16.21 1.66 -7.26
C ALA A 611 17.52 1.18 -6.61
N ALA A 612 18.56 1.04 -7.43
CA ALA A 612 19.90 0.66 -7.01
C ALA A 612 20.95 1.58 -7.63
N ASN A 613 22.01 1.87 -6.89
CA ASN A 613 23.17 2.61 -7.39
C ASN A 613 24.36 1.64 -7.53
N PRO A 614 25.27 1.85 -8.50
CA PRO A 614 26.44 0.98 -8.64
C PRO A 614 27.38 1.15 -7.43
N ALA A 615 28.16 0.12 -7.13
CA ALA A 615 28.90 0.02 -5.88
C ALA A 615 29.94 1.13 -5.65
N GLU A 616 30.52 1.68 -6.72
CA GLU A 616 31.48 2.80 -6.69
C GLU A 616 30.79 4.16 -6.91
N SER A 617 29.47 4.22 -6.75
CA SER A 617 28.57 5.35 -7.06
C SER A 617 28.50 5.73 -8.54
N GLN A 618 29.61 5.72 -9.30
CA GLN A 618 29.60 5.98 -10.74
C GLN A 618 29.82 4.69 -11.56
N TRP A 619 29.24 4.65 -12.77
CA TRP A 619 29.30 3.49 -13.65
C TRP A 619 30.69 3.27 -14.28
N ASN A 620 31.42 2.29 -13.76
CA ASN A 620 32.70 1.87 -14.29
C ASN A 620 32.55 1.13 -15.64
N LYS A 621 32.80 1.84 -16.74
CA LYS A 621 32.76 1.37 -18.15
C LYS A 621 33.67 0.15 -18.41
N ASN A 622 34.71 -0.05 -17.58
CA ASN A 622 35.68 -1.13 -17.72
C ASN A 622 35.23 -2.48 -17.11
N LYS A 623 34.20 -2.47 -16.25
CA LYS A 623 33.65 -3.64 -15.54
C LYS A 623 32.36 -4.12 -16.20
N THR A 624 31.97 -5.37 -15.94
CA THR A 624 30.69 -5.92 -16.43
C THR A 624 29.50 -5.39 -15.62
N ILE A 625 28.30 -5.49 -16.20
CA ILE A 625 27.04 -5.08 -15.55
C ILE A 625 26.86 -5.78 -14.19
N VAL A 626 27.19 -7.07 -14.12
CA VAL A 626 27.05 -7.89 -12.91
C VAL A 626 27.96 -7.40 -11.78
N GLU A 627 29.22 -7.10 -12.10
CA GLU A 627 30.24 -6.66 -11.14
C GLU A 627 29.95 -5.26 -10.59
N ASN A 628 29.40 -4.36 -11.41
CA ASN A 628 29.06 -2.98 -11.00
C ASN A 628 27.86 -2.92 -10.03
N VAL A 629 26.90 -3.85 -10.17
CA VAL A 629 25.64 -3.84 -9.40
C VAL A 629 25.73 -4.66 -8.10
N GLN A 630 26.69 -5.59 -7.97
CA GLN A 630 26.94 -6.39 -6.76
C GLN A 630 25.72 -7.16 -6.20
N LEU A 631 24.79 -7.56 -7.07
CA LEU A 631 23.64 -8.41 -6.72
C LEU A 631 23.84 -9.85 -7.21
N PRO A 632 23.46 -10.88 -6.42
CA PRO A 632 23.50 -12.27 -6.87
C PRO A 632 22.63 -12.52 -8.11
N HIS A 633 23.09 -13.37 -9.02
CA HIS A 633 22.32 -13.79 -10.21
C HIS A 633 20.94 -14.38 -9.85
N THR A 634 20.82 -15.05 -8.71
CA THR A 634 19.57 -15.59 -8.15
C THR A 634 18.55 -14.52 -7.78
N LEU A 635 18.99 -13.27 -7.60
CA LEU A 635 18.15 -12.10 -7.34
C LEU A 635 17.83 -11.37 -8.66
N MET A 636 18.86 -11.05 -9.46
CA MET A 636 18.68 -10.36 -10.73
C MET A 636 17.70 -11.07 -11.68
N SER A 637 17.71 -12.40 -11.71
CA SER A 637 16.81 -13.23 -12.54
C SER A 637 15.34 -13.29 -12.08
N ARG A 638 14.95 -12.48 -11.08
CA ARG A 638 13.56 -12.32 -10.59
C ARG A 638 12.96 -10.95 -10.89
N PHE A 639 13.79 -10.02 -11.36
CA PHE A 639 13.33 -8.80 -12.00
C PHE A 639 13.06 -9.10 -13.47
N ASP A 640 11.94 -8.61 -13.97
CA ASP A 640 11.44 -8.90 -15.31
C ASP A 640 11.97 -7.85 -16.31
N LEU A 641 12.22 -6.64 -15.79
CA LEU A 641 12.97 -5.56 -16.44
C LEU A 641 14.03 -5.00 -15.48
N ILE A 642 15.24 -4.79 -15.99
CA ILE A 642 16.33 -4.07 -15.30
C ILE A 642 16.73 -2.93 -16.23
N PHE A 643 16.40 -1.69 -15.88
CA PHE A 643 16.75 -0.50 -16.66
C PHE A 643 18.12 0.05 -16.23
N LEU A 644 19.04 0.19 -17.18
CA LEU A 644 20.35 0.83 -16.98
C LEU A 644 20.29 2.34 -17.30
N VAL A 645 19.99 3.15 -16.29
CA VAL A 645 20.06 4.61 -16.35
C VAL A 645 21.52 5.03 -16.22
N LEU A 646 22.15 5.32 -17.35
CA LEU A 646 23.51 5.84 -17.40
C LEU A 646 23.44 7.34 -17.69
N ASP A 647 24.29 8.12 -17.05
CA ASP A 647 24.36 9.58 -17.25
C ASP A 647 25.36 9.94 -18.37
N PRO A 648 24.91 10.36 -19.57
CA PRO A 648 25.79 10.77 -20.65
C PRO A 648 26.20 12.23 -20.46
N GLN A 649 27.48 12.47 -20.16
CA GLN A 649 28.06 13.81 -20.13
C GLN A 649 28.10 14.40 -21.55
N ASP A 650 27.03 15.08 -21.95
CA ASP A 650 26.82 15.71 -23.25
C ASP A 650 26.12 17.07 -23.11
N ASP A 651 26.85 18.14 -23.47
CA ASP A 651 26.37 19.52 -23.55
C ASP A 651 25.00 19.67 -24.22
N ALA A 652 24.68 18.84 -25.22
CA ALA A 652 23.41 18.92 -25.94
C ALA A 652 22.22 18.40 -25.12
N PHE A 653 22.41 17.33 -24.34
CA PHE A 653 21.42 16.78 -23.42
C PHE A 653 21.24 17.70 -22.21
N ASP A 654 22.35 18.13 -21.59
CA ASP A 654 22.34 19.01 -20.42
C ASP A 654 21.61 20.34 -20.68
N ARG A 655 21.79 20.93 -21.87
CA ARG A 655 21.06 22.16 -22.26
C ARG A 655 19.55 21.96 -22.35
N ARG A 656 19.08 20.81 -22.87
CA ARG A 656 17.65 20.50 -22.94
C ARG A 656 17.08 20.27 -21.55
N LEU A 657 17.76 19.47 -20.74
CA LEU A 657 17.37 19.16 -19.37
C LEU A 657 17.32 20.44 -18.51
N ALA A 658 18.32 21.31 -18.60
CA ALA A 658 18.33 22.59 -17.92
C ALA A 658 17.19 23.52 -18.38
N SER A 659 16.95 23.62 -19.70
CA SER A 659 15.83 24.40 -20.24
C SER A 659 14.47 23.91 -19.74
N HIS A 660 14.26 22.59 -19.73
CA HIS A 660 13.04 21.98 -19.22
C HIS A 660 12.87 22.20 -17.70
N LEU A 661 13.92 21.96 -16.90
CA LEU A 661 13.89 22.20 -15.46
C LEU A 661 13.61 23.67 -15.13
N VAL A 662 14.22 24.63 -15.83
CA VAL A 662 13.93 26.06 -15.66
C VAL A 662 12.49 26.39 -16.07
N SER A 663 11.97 25.79 -17.16
CA SER A 663 10.57 26.02 -17.55
C SER A 663 9.55 25.52 -16.52
N LEU A 664 9.85 24.43 -15.79
CA LEU A 664 9.03 23.92 -14.68
C LEU A 664 9.05 24.81 -13.43
N TYR A 665 10.08 25.66 -13.27
CA TYR A 665 10.14 26.68 -12.20
C TYR A 665 9.66 28.07 -12.66
N TYR A 666 9.42 28.27 -13.96
CA TYR A 666 9.03 29.57 -14.54
C TYR A 666 7.57 29.60 -15.01
N LYS A 667 6.98 28.48 -15.44
CA LYS A 667 5.51 28.37 -15.60
C LYS A 667 4.86 28.41 -14.21
N ASP A 668 4.07 29.43 -13.93
CA ASP A 668 3.10 29.38 -12.82
C ASP A 668 2.05 28.29 -13.11
N PRO A 669 1.49 27.64 -12.07
CA PRO A 669 0.65 26.44 -12.24
C PRO A 669 -0.65 26.70 -13.04
N SER A 670 -1.09 27.95 -13.18
CA SER A 670 -2.21 28.36 -14.04
C SER A 670 -1.98 28.01 -15.51
N ASP A 671 -0.76 28.17 -16.01
CA ASP A 671 -0.41 28.17 -17.43
C ASP A 671 -0.06 26.73 -17.92
N THR A 672 -0.43 25.74 -17.11
CA THR A 672 -0.28 24.30 -17.40
C THR A 672 -1.49 23.72 -18.15
N GLN A 673 -2.48 24.55 -18.51
CA GLN A 673 -3.75 24.10 -19.12
C GLN A 673 -3.73 24.00 -20.65
N GLU A 674 -2.70 24.53 -21.32
CA GLU A 674 -2.67 24.65 -22.81
C GLU A 674 -1.88 23.54 -23.53
N ASP A 675 -1.26 22.59 -22.80
CA ASP A 675 -0.60 21.43 -23.42
C ASP A 675 -1.65 20.33 -23.73
N GLU A 676 -2.40 20.46 -24.84
CA GLU A 676 -3.52 19.56 -25.25
C GLU A 676 -3.19 18.05 -25.25
N ASP A 677 -1.91 17.68 -25.35
CA ASP A 677 -1.44 16.29 -25.29
C ASP A 677 -1.57 15.65 -23.89
N VAL A 678 -1.64 16.44 -22.82
CA VAL A 678 -1.58 15.95 -21.43
C VAL A 678 -2.91 15.30 -21.01
N VAL A 679 -2.93 13.97 -20.94
CA VAL A 679 -4.05 13.21 -20.37
C VAL A 679 -4.20 13.58 -18.89
N ASN A 680 -5.39 14.07 -18.52
CA ASN A 680 -5.73 14.41 -17.14
C ASN A 680 -5.48 13.23 -16.19
N MET A 681 -4.72 13.46 -15.10
CA MET A 681 -4.32 12.42 -14.15
C MET A 681 -5.50 11.64 -13.54
N GLY A 682 -6.67 12.27 -13.37
CA GLY A 682 -7.88 11.57 -12.94
C GLY A 682 -8.36 10.55 -13.97
N LEU A 683 -8.45 10.95 -15.24
CA LEU A 683 -8.84 10.06 -16.34
C LEU A 683 -7.84 8.90 -16.52
N MET A 684 -6.54 9.16 -16.34
CA MET A 684 -5.51 8.12 -16.38
C MET A 684 -5.64 7.10 -15.24
N ARG A 685 -5.97 7.54 -14.02
CA ARG A 685 -6.23 6.65 -12.88
C ARG A 685 -7.40 5.72 -13.18
N ASP A 686 -8.53 6.29 -13.62
CA ASP A 686 -9.72 5.50 -13.93
C ASP A 686 -9.46 4.48 -15.06
N TYR A 687 -8.73 4.88 -16.11
CA TYR A 687 -8.32 4.00 -17.20
C TYR A 687 -7.50 2.79 -16.71
N ILE A 688 -6.56 3.01 -15.78
CA ILE A 688 -5.74 1.92 -15.19
C ILE A 688 -6.60 0.99 -14.31
N ALA A 689 -7.60 1.51 -13.60
CA ALA A 689 -8.55 0.68 -12.84
C ALA A 689 -9.42 -0.16 -13.78
N PHE A 690 -10.09 0.49 -14.75
CA PHE A 690 -10.94 -0.16 -15.73
C PHE A 690 -10.22 -1.26 -16.52
N ALA A 691 -8.99 -1.00 -16.99
CA ALA A 691 -8.16 -1.96 -17.72
C ALA A 691 -7.71 -3.16 -16.85
N LYS A 692 -7.54 -2.96 -15.53
CA LYS A 692 -7.18 -4.03 -14.59
C LYS A 692 -8.32 -5.01 -14.33
N GLU A 693 -9.54 -4.51 -14.27
CA GLU A 693 -10.72 -5.27 -13.82
C GLU A 693 -11.39 -5.98 -15.00
N HIS A 694 -11.71 -5.25 -16.07
CA HIS A 694 -12.48 -5.79 -17.19
C HIS A 694 -11.64 -6.55 -18.24
N VAL A 695 -10.33 -6.27 -18.36
CA VAL A 695 -9.52 -6.80 -19.47
C VAL A 695 -8.56 -7.90 -18.99
N GLN A 696 -8.75 -9.12 -19.50
CA GLN A 696 -7.91 -10.29 -19.19
C GLN A 696 -7.44 -10.94 -20.50
N PRO A 697 -6.35 -10.45 -21.13
CA PRO A 697 -5.93 -10.92 -22.44
C PRO A 697 -5.52 -12.39 -22.47
N THR A 698 -5.95 -13.07 -23.53
CA THR A 698 -5.59 -14.45 -23.85
C THR A 698 -4.47 -14.49 -24.90
N LEU A 699 -3.58 -15.50 -24.83
CA LEU A 699 -2.48 -15.62 -25.79
C LEU A 699 -2.98 -16.23 -27.10
N SER A 700 -2.69 -15.58 -28.24
CA SER A 700 -2.91 -16.17 -29.56
C SER A 700 -1.79 -17.15 -29.93
N GLU A 701 -2.09 -18.12 -30.79
CA GLU A 701 -1.10 -19.10 -31.27
C GLU A 701 0.06 -18.42 -32.03
N ALA A 702 -0.22 -17.39 -32.82
CA ALA A 702 0.80 -16.61 -33.52
C ALA A 702 1.72 -15.84 -32.54
N ALA A 703 1.17 -15.25 -31.48
CA ALA A 703 1.97 -14.63 -30.42
C ALA A 703 2.81 -15.68 -29.65
N GLN A 704 2.28 -16.89 -29.43
CA GLN A 704 3.02 -17.99 -28.80
C GLN A 704 4.24 -18.42 -29.64
N GLN A 705 4.09 -18.56 -30.96
CA GLN A 705 5.22 -18.87 -31.86
C GLN A 705 6.26 -17.74 -31.82
N ARG A 706 5.83 -16.48 -31.93
CA ARG A 706 6.73 -15.30 -31.85
C ARG A 706 7.50 -15.23 -30.53
N LEU A 707 6.87 -15.55 -29.40
CA LEU A 707 7.50 -15.60 -28.07
C LEU A 707 8.60 -16.66 -27.98
N ILE A 708 8.40 -17.83 -28.61
CA ILE A 708 9.40 -18.90 -28.65
C ILE A 708 10.63 -18.45 -29.44
N ASP A 709 10.44 -17.87 -30.63
CA ASP A 709 11.53 -17.36 -31.46
C ASP A 709 12.33 -16.26 -30.74
N ALA A 710 11.62 -15.28 -30.15
CA ALA A 710 12.24 -14.19 -29.40
C ALA A 710 13.09 -14.70 -28.22
N TYR A 711 12.63 -15.73 -27.50
CA TYR A 711 13.39 -16.36 -26.42
C TYR A 711 14.60 -17.16 -26.92
N VAL A 712 14.47 -17.88 -28.05
CA VAL A 712 15.60 -18.59 -28.68
C VAL A 712 16.69 -17.61 -29.11
N ASP A 713 16.33 -16.47 -29.70
CA ASP A 713 17.28 -15.43 -30.11
C ASP A 713 17.94 -14.73 -28.93
N MET A 714 17.20 -14.40 -27.86
CA MET A 714 17.80 -13.89 -26.62
C MET A 714 18.81 -14.88 -26.03
N ARG A 715 18.56 -16.19 -26.13
CA ARG A 715 19.47 -17.23 -25.66
C ARG A 715 20.70 -17.41 -26.56
N ARG A 716 20.57 -17.20 -27.88
CA ARG A 716 21.71 -17.13 -28.82
C ARG A 716 22.63 -15.95 -28.48
N VAL A 717 22.06 -14.76 -28.29
CA VAL A 717 22.81 -13.54 -27.93
C VAL A 717 23.48 -13.70 -26.56
N GLY A 718 22.71 -14.06 -25.52
CA GLY A 718 23.18 -14.24 -24.14
C GLY A 718 24.13 -15.42 -23.89
N SER A 719 24.70 -16.03 -24.94
CA SER A 719 25.78 -17.02 -24.84
C SER A 719 27.18 -16.38 -24.75
N GLY A 720 27.29 -15.05 -24.86
CA GLY A 720 28.56 -14.32 -24.72
C GLY A 720 29.12 -14.30 -23.30
N ARG A 721 30.45 -14.34 -23.17
CA ARG A 721 31.14 -14.33 -21.87
C ARG A 721 30.96 -12.97 -21.18
N GLY A 722 30.37 -12.96 -19.98
CA GLY A 722 30.16 -11.76 -19.17
C GLY A 722 28.82 -11.06 -19.38
N GLN A 723 27.98 -11.55 -20.30
CA GLN A 723 26.58 -11.12 -20.41
C GLN A 723 25.67 -11.92 -19.45
N ILE A 724 24.48 -11.40 -19.19
CA ILE A 724 23.47 -12.08 -18.37
C ILE A 724 22.84 -13.20 -19.22
N SER A 725 23.21 -14.45 -18.95
CA SER A 725 22.71 -15.61 -19.68
C SER A 725 21.19 -15.76 -19.58
N ALA A 726 20.55 -16.12 -20.69
CA ALA A 726 19.10 -16.20 -20.75
C ALA A 726 18.53 -17.38 -19.94
N TYR A 727 17.61 -17.09 -19.02
CA TYR A 727 16.93 -18.07 -18.17
C TYR A 727 15.47 -18.25 -18.61
N PRO A 728 14.84 -19.43 -18.40
CA PRO A 728 13.41 -19.64 -18.72
C PRO A 728 12.45 -18.62 -18.08
N ARG A 729 12.84 -18.01 -16.96
CA ARG A 729 12.11 -16.91 -16.28
C ARG A 729 11.89 -15.68 -17.17
N GLN A 730 12.76 -15.45 -18.15
CA GLN A 730 12.60 -14.36 -19.10
C GLN A 730 11.44 -14.62 -20.08
N LEU A 731 11.15 -15.88 -20.43
CA LEU A 731 9.97 -16.21 -21.24
C LEU A 731 8.68 -15.91 -20.46
N GLU A 732 8.62 -16.23 -19.16
CA GLU A 732 7.50 -15.78 -18.29
C GLU A 732 7.40 -14.25 -18.21
N SER A 733 8.54 -13.57 -18.14
CA SER A 733 8.60 -12.10 -18.09
C SER A 733 8.05 -11.48 -19.37
N LEU A 734 8.42 -12.01 -20.54
CA LEU A 734 7.89 -11.57 -21.84
C LEU A 734 6.39 -11.83 -21.97
N ILE A 735 5.89 -12.95 -21.44
CA ILE A 735 4.45 -13.25 -21.40
C ILE A 735 3.71 -12.21 -20.53
N ARG A 736 4.20 -11.90 -19.32
CA ARG A 736 3.62 -10.85 -18.46
C ARG A 736 3.63 -9.47 -19.13
N LEU A 737 4.72 -9.11 -19.80
CA LEU A 737 4.88 -7.83 -20.50
C LEU A 737 3.94 -7.71 -21.71
N ALA A 738 3.81 -8.76 -22.53
CA ALA A 738 2.90 -8.77 -23.68
C ALA A 738 1.42 -8.75 -23.23
N GLU A 739 1.06 -9.43 -22.15
CA GLU A 739 -0.26 -9.32 -21.52
C GLU A 739 -0.53 -7.91 -20.98
N ALA A 740 0.43 -7.30 -20.30
CA ALA A 740 0.31 -5.93 -19.81
C ALA A 740 0.19 -4.91 -20.97
N HIS A 741 0.86 -5.15 -22.10
CA HIS A 741 0.77 -4.29 -23.29
C HIS A 741 -0.58 -4.44 -24.00
N ALA A 742 -1.09 -5.67 -24.16
CA ALA A 742 -2.45 -5.90 -24.65
C ALA A 742 -3.51 -5.21 -23.78
N ARG A 743 -3.30 -5.15 -22.45
CA ARG A 743 -4.13 -4.37 -21.52
C ARG A 743 -4.08 -2.86 -21.73
N VAL A 744 -2.94 -2.27 -22.13
CA VAL A 744 -2.87 -0.84 -22.51
C VAL A 744 -3.87 -0.52 -23.62
N ARG A 745 -4.03 -1.44 -24.58
CA ARG A 745 -4.92 -1.31 -25.75
C ARG A 745 -6.35 -1.80 -25.50
N LEU A 746 -6.69 -2.18 -24.26
CA LEU A 746 -7.94 -2.86 -23.86
C LEU A 746 -8.24 -4.15 -24.67
N SER A 747 -7.23 -4.81 -25.26
CA SER A 747 -7.43 -5.99 -26.10
C SER A 747 -7.69 -7.26 -25.28
N PRO A 748 -8.69 -8.09 -25.64
CA PRO A 748 -8.91 -9.41 -25.04
C PRO A 748 -7.96 -10.50 -25.56
N VAL A 749 -7.12 -10.20 -26.57
CA VAL A 749 -6.16 -11.14 -27.18
C VAL A 749 -4.80 -10.48 -27.38
N VAL A 750 -3.72 -11.19 -27.05
CA VAL A 750 -2.34 -10.76 -27.29
C VAL A 750 -1.98 -10.99 -28.77
N GLU A 751 -1.55 -9.93 -29.43
CA GLU A 751 -1.10 -9.92 -30.83
C GLU A 751 0.43 -10.05 -30.94
N ILE A 752 0.91 -10.26 -32.17
CA ILE A 752 2.36 -10.30 -32.48
C ILE A 752 3.04 -8.97 -32.10
N LEU A 753 2.35 -7.84 -32.31
CA LEU A 753 2.85 -6.49 -31.99
C LEU A 753 3.16 -6.30 -30.49
N ASP A 754 2.32 -6.86 -29.60
CA ASP A 754 2.54 -6.80 -28.16
C ASP A 754 3.82 -7.56 -27.76
N VAL A 755 4.11 -8.68 -28.43
CA VAL A 755 5.31 -9.49 -28.21
C VAL A 755 6.56 -8.78 -28.71
N ASP A 756 6.50 -8.13 -29.87
CA ASP A 756 7.67 -7.44 -30.44
C ASP A 756 8.04 -6.16 -29.67
N GLU A 757 7.09 -5.35 -29.20
CA GLU A 757 7.39 -4.21 -28.33
C GLU A 757 7.84 -4.66 -26.93
N ALA A 758 7.26 -5.73 -26.35
CA ALA A 758 7.75 -6.32 -25.10
C ALA A 758 9.20 -6.84 -25.24
N ALA A 759 9.52 -7.49 -26.36
CA ALA A 759 10.88 -7.96 -26.66
C ALA A 759 11.86 -6.79 -26.92
N ARG A 760 11.42 -5.72 -27.59
CA ARG A 760 12.20 -4.46 -27.72
C ARG A 760 12.51 -3.88 -26.35
N LEU A 761 11.50 -3.68 -25.50
CA LEU A 761 11.64 -3.08 -24.18
C LEU A 761 12.61 -3.90 -23.29
N HIS A 762 12.55 -5.23 -23.36
CA HIS A 762 13.48 -6.09 -22.61
C HIS A 762 14.93 -6.00 -23.11
N ARG A 763 15.16 -5.91 -24.44
CA ARG A 763 16.51 -5.71 -25.02
C ARG A 763 17.10 -4.34 -24.64
N GLU A 764 16.28 -3.29 -24.67
CA GLU A 764 16.73 -1.91 -24.44
C GLU A 764 16.89 -1.59 -22.95
N ALA A 765 16.06 -2.14 -22.05
CA ALA A 765 16.27 -2.02 -20.60
C ALA A 765 17.67 -2.53 -20.20
N LEU A 766 18.03 -3.72 -20.70
CA LEU A 766 19.34 -4.34 -20.54
C LEU A 766 20.46 -3.72 -21.40
N LYS A 767 20.13 -2.73 -22.25
CA LYS A 767 21.02 -2.08 -23.24
C LYS A 767 21.87 -3.07 -24.04
N GLN A 768 21.28 -4.19 -24.46
CA GLN A 768 21.97 -5.23 -25.25
C GLN A 768 22.50 -4.68 -26.57
N SER A 769 21.78 -3.70 -27.13
CA SER A 769 22.16 -2.81 -28.24
C SER A 769 23.51 -2.11 -28.05
N ALA A 770 23.87 -1.75 -26.80
CA ALA A 770 25.11 -1.06 -26.45
C ALA A 770 26.19 -1.99 -25.84
N THR A 771 25.91 -3.29 -25.65
CA THR A 771 26.90 -4.26 -25.17
C THR A 771 27.61 -4.95 -26.33
N ASP A 772 28.93 -4.86 -26.37
CA ASP A 772 29.74 -5.48 -27.42
C ASP A 772 29.81 -7.02 -27.18
N PRO A 773 29.24 -7.88 -28.03
CA PRO A 773 28.95 -9.29 -27.71
C PRO A 773 30.21 -10.16 -27.51
N ALA A 774 31.37 -9.70 -27.99
CA ALA A 774 32.66 -10.34 -27.79
C ALA A 774 33.37 -9.90 -26.49
N SER A 775 32.96 -8.79 -25.85
CA SER A 775 33.64 -8.23 -24.67
C SER A 775 32.77 -8.10 -23.42
N GLY A 776 31.45 -8.10 -23.56
CA GLY A 776 30.50 -7.92 -22.45
C GLY A 776 30.49 -6.51 -21.84
N ARG A 777 31.15 -5.53 -22.48
CA ARG A 777 31.26 -4.14 -22.01
C ARG A 777 30.24 -3.24 -22.71
N ILE A 778 29.80 -2.20 -22.00
CA ILE A 778 28.91 -1.16 -22.55
C ILE A 778 29.75 -0.08 -23.23
N ASP A 779 29.58 0.04 -24.54
CA ASP A 779 30.30 1.01 -25.35
C ASP A 779 29.48 2.31 -25.42
N VAL A 780 29.71 3.23 -24.47
CA VAL A 780 28.93 4.49 -24.32
C VAL A 780 28.96 5.38 -25.60
N GLY A 781 29.93 5.15 -26.49
CA GLY A 781 29.96 5.75 -27.82
C GLY A 781 28.80 5.33 -28.74
N ILE A 782 28.14 4.19 -28.49
CA ILE A 782 26.91 3.77 -29.20
C ILE A 782 25.77 4.72 -28.86
N LEU A 783 25.59 5.04 -27.58
CA LEU A 783 24.50 5.86 -27.07
C LEU A 783 24.57 7.33 -27.56
N THR A 784 25.78 7.83 -27.82
CA THR A 784 26.02 9.24 -28.21
C THR A 784 26.23 9.44 -29.71
N THR A 785 26.71 8.44 -30.45
CA THR A 785 27.04 8.58 -31.89
C THR A 785 26.36 7.55 -32.80
N GLY A 786 25.48 6.70 -32.27
CA GLY A 786 24.83 5.58 -32.97
C GLY A 786 25.76 4.43 -33.38
N LEU A 787 27.07 4.69 -33.46
CA LEU A 787 28.09 3.80 -34.02
C LEU A 787 29.08 3.38 -32.92
N GLY A 788 29.07 2.11 -32.53
CA GLY A 788 30.02 1.57 -31.55
C GLY A 788 31.45 1.45 -32.07
N ALA A 789 32.43 1.21 -31.20
CA ALA A 789 33.83 1.05 -31.60
C ALA A 789 34.03 -0.11 -32.58
N ALA A 790 33.31 -1.23 -32.40
CA ALA A 790 33.31 -2.35 -33.34
C ALA A 790 32.59 -2.06 -34.68
N ALA A 791 31.70 -1.06 -34.73
CA ALA A 791 31.06 -0.59 -35.96
C ALA A 791 31.96 0.45 -36.67
N ARG A 792 32.53 1.41 -35.94
CA ARG A 792 33.52 2.38 -36.44
C ARG A 792 34.78 1.71 -36.96
N ARG A 793 35.27 0.64 -36.31
CA ARG A 793 36.35 -0.20 -36.86
C ARG A 793 35.92 -0.82 -38.18
N ARG A 794 34.82 -1.57 -38.22
CA ARG A 794 34.30 -2.15 -39.48
C ARG A 794 34.10 -1.11 -40.59
N ARG A 795 33.60 0.09 -40.30
CA ARG A 795 33.47 1.20 -41.26
C ARG A 795 34.83 1.71 -41.73
N ALA A 796 35.80 1.89 -40.84
CA ALA A 796 37.17 2.27 -41.21
C ALA A 796 37.91 1.17 -42.02
N ASP A 797 37.71 -0.10 -41.66
CA ASP A 797 38.24 -1.28 -42.37
C ASP A 797 37.62 -1.39 -43.79
N LEU A 798 36.32 -1.11 -43.91
CA LEU A 798 35.58 -1.12 -45.18
C LEU A 798 35.97 0.09 -46.05
N VAL A 799 36.14 1.28 -45.49
CA VAL A 799 36.73 2.45 -46.16
C VAL A 799 38.17 2.15 -46.62
N ALA A 800 38.97 1.44 -45.82
CA ALA A 800 40.32 1.02 -46.22
C ALA A 800 40.29 -0.02 -47.36
N ALA A 801 39.38 -0.99 -47.32
CA ALA A 801 39.18 -1.97 -48.40
C ALA A 801 38.70 -1.29 -49.70
N LEU A 802 37.78 -0.32 -49.62
CA LEU A 802 37.37 0.52 -50.74
C LEU A 802 38.55 1.31 -51.31
N ARG A 803 39.38 1.96 -50.47
CA ARG A 803 40.60 2.65 -50.97
C ARG A 803 41.53 1.69 -51.72
N ALA A 804 41.70 0.45 -51.26
CA ALA A 804 42.52 -0.56 -51.95
C ALA A 804 41.91 -1.02 -53.30
N LEU A 805 40.59 -1.23 -53.35
CA LEU A 805 39.87 -1.58 -54.59
C LEU A 805 39.85 -0.44 -55.63
N LEU A 806 39.89 0.82 -55.17
CA LEU A 806 39.81 2.00 -56.03
C LEU A 806 41.20 2.51 -56.50
N GLN A 807 42.28 2.22 -55.76
CA GLN A 807 43.67 2.56 -56.13
C GLN A 807 44.09 2.22 -57.58
N PRO A 808 43.74 1.06 -58.19
CA PRO A 808 44.14 0.77 -59.57
C PRO A 808 43.39 1.61 -60.64
N TYR A 809 42.30 2.29 -60.30
CA TYR A 809 41.47 3.04 -61.25
C TYR A 809 41.91 4.52 -61.36
N ALA A 810 43.18 4.74 -61.71
CA ALA A 810 43.83 6.06 -61.80
C ALA A 810 43.40 6.92 -63.02
N LYS A 811 42.14 6.80 -63.47
CA LYS A 811 41.51 7.61 -64.53
C LYS A 811 40.04 7.84 -64.15
N PRO A 812 39.42 8.97 -64.54
CA PRO A 812 38.00 9.19 -64.28
C PRO A 812 37.17 8.05 -64.87
N HIS A 813 36.51 7.31 -63.98
CA HIS A 813 35.73 6.12 -64.29
C HIS A 813 34.39 6.17 -63.57
N THR A 814 33.34 5.77 -64.29
CA THR A 814 31.97 5.69 -63.77
C THR A 814 31.67 4.25 -63.37
N LEU A 815 31.64 3.97 -62.06
CA LEU A 815 31.34 2.65 -61.51
C LEU A 815 29.86 2.56 -61.14
N THR A 816 29.27 1.38 -61.38
CA THR A 816 27.88 1.08 -60.99
C THR A 816 27.84 0.60 -59.55
N HIS A 817 26.94 1.14 -58.72
CA HIS A 817 26.84 0.80 -57.29
C HIS A 817 26.73 -0.72 -57.04
N ALA A 818 25.95 -1.42 -57.86
CA ALA A 818 25.77 -2.88 -57.78
C ALA A 818 27.04 -3.69 -58.10
N LYS A 819 27.95 -3.17 -58.95
CA LYS A 819 29.24 -3.83 -59.22
C LYS A 819 30.18 -3.67 -58.03
N LEU A 820 30.35 -2.44 -57.54
CA LEU A 820 31.16 -2.17 -56.35
C LEU A 820 30.69 -2.97 -55.12
N LEU A 821 29.38 -3.13 -54.91
CA LEU A 821 28.84 -3.97 -53.85
C LEU A 821 29.15 -5.47 -54.04
N HIS A 822 29.14 -5.96 -55.28
CA HIS A 822 29.54 -7.33 -55.61
C HIS A 822 31.05 -7.55 -55.43
N ASP A 823 31.87 -6.63 -55.92
CA ASP A 823 33.34 -6.69 -55.84
C ASP A 823 33.82 -6.63 -54.37
N VAL A 824 33.18 -5.79 -53.55
CA VAL A 824 33.40 -5.75 -52.08
C VAL A 824 33.00 -7.09 -51.44
N ASN A 825 31.79 -7.60 -51.72
CA ASN A 825 31.33 -8.88 -51.16
C ASN A 825 32.07 -10.12 -51.69
N ALA A 826 32.80 -10.01 -52.81
CA ALA A 826 33.72 -11.03 -53.29
C ALA A 826 35.09 -10.96 -52.59
N ALA A 827 35.49 -9.78 -52.12
CA ALA A 827 36.71 -9.56 -51.35
C ALA A 827 36.54 -9.82 -49.83
N SER A 828 35.34 -9.63 -49.26
CA SER A 828 35.05 -9.82 -47.84
C SER A 828 34.40 -11.17 -47.52
N GLN A 829 34.87 -11.84 -46.46
CA GLN A 829 34.25 -13.07 -45.93
C GLN A 829 32.90 -12.83 -45.22
N ILE A 830 32.45 -11.58 -45.15
CA ILE A 830 31.21 -11.14 -44.51
C ILE A 830 30.42 -10.34 -45.54
N THR A 831 29.11 -10.58 -45.62
CA THR A 831 28.20 -9.84 -46.50
C THR A 831 27.93 -8.43 -45.96
N VAL A 832 28.40 -7.43 -46.69
CA VAL A 832 28.19 -6.00 -46.44
C VAL A 832 26.76 -5.62 -46.83
N SER A 833 26.06 -4.87 -45.96
CA SER A 833 24.75 -4.30 -46.31
C SER A 833 24.89 -3.05 -47.17
N ARG A 834 23.88 -2.78 -48.00
CA ARG A 834 23.89 -1.60 -48.89
C ARG A 834 24.12 -0.29 -48.12
N GLU A 835 23.48 -0.13 -46.97
CA GLU A 835 23.57 1.06 -46.12
C GLU A 835 24.99 1.30 -45.61
N GLN A 836 25.71 0.24 -45.21
CA GLN A 836 27.11 0.33 -44.77
C GLN A 836 28.05 0.75 -45.90
N LEU A 837 27.73 0.37 -47.14
CA LEU A 837 28.46 0.82 -48.33
C LEU A 837 28.14 2.28 -48.68
N ASP A 838 26.85 2.64 -48.69
CA ASP A 838 26.37 4.03 -48.92
C ASP A 838 26.95 5.00 -47.86
N GLU A 839 27.12 4.59 -46.60
CA GLU A 839 27.81 5.39 -45.56
C GLU A 839 29.33 5.52 -45.81
N ALA A 840 30.03 4.42 -46.10
CA ALA A 840 31.48 4.44 -46.34
C ALA A 840 31.85 5.21 -47.62
N LEU A 841 30.94 5.28 -48.59
CA LEU A 841 31.08 6.11 -49.79
C LEU A 841 30.92 7.61 -49.48
N ARG A 842 30.13 8.00 -48.47
CA ARG A 842 30.07 9.39 -47.99
C ARG A 842 31.39 9.82 -47.34
N ASP A 843 31.99 8.98 -46.50
CA ASP A 843 33.31 9.26 -45.92
C ASP A 843 34.38 9.51 -47.01
N LEU A 844 34.32 8.77 -48.12
CA LEU A 844 35.22 8.94 -49.27
C LEU A 844 34.88 10.13 -50.17
N GLN A 845 33.62 10.60 -50.14
CA GLN A 845 33.17 11.84 -50.78
C GLN A 845 33.62 13.07 -49.97
N ASP A 846 33.54 13.01 -48.64
CA ASP A 846 34.05 14.05 -47.73
C ASP A 846 35.59 14.15 -47.81
N GLU A 847 36.29 13.03 -48.07
CA GLU A 847 37.71 13.00 -48.44
C GLU A 847 38.02 13.52 -49.86
N GLY A 848 37.01 13.92 -50.64
CA GLY A 848 37.16 14.53 -51.97
C GLY A 848 37.64 13.59 -53.09
N LYS A 849 37.59 12.27 -52.90
CA LYS A 849 38.13 11.25 -53.85
C LYS A 849 37.07 10.65 -54.76
N LEU A 850 35.80 10.82 -54.41
CA LEU A 850 34.64 10.29 -55.11
C LEU A 850 33.56 11.36 -55.21
N THR A 851 32.86 11.39 -56.34
CA THR A 851 31.61 12.16 -56.48
C THR A 851 30.46 11.23 -56.84
N ILE A 852 29.41 11.26 -56.01
CA ILE A 852 28.17 10.51 -56.26
C ILE A 852 27.35 11.32 -57.27
N VAL A 853 27.28 10.85 -58.52
CA VAL A 853 26.56 11.54 -59.61
C VAL A 853 25.09 11.14 -59.64
N SER A 854 24.76 9.92 -59.21
CA SER A 854 23.40 9.45 -58.98
C SER A 854 23.38 8.24 -58.03
N HIS A 855 22.20 7.82 -57.56
CA HIS A 855 22.02 6.58 -56.78
C HIS A 855 22.44 5.28 -57.50
N THR A 856 22.82 5.35 -58.78
CA THR A 856 23.27 4.21 -59.61
C THR A 856 24.72 4.33 -60.08
N HIS A 857 25.25 5.54 -60.23
CA HIS A 857 26.57 5.81 -60.80
C HIS A 857 27.45 6.69 -59.90
N LEU A 858 28.61 6.13 -59.55
CA LEU A 858 29.69 6.78 -58.82
C LEU A 858 30.77 7.22 -59.81
N ARG A 859 31.34 8.41 -59.63
CA ARG A 859 32.44 8.92 -60.45
C ARG A 859 33.70 9.09 -59.59
N LEU A 860 34.77 8.40 -59.99
CA LEU A 860 36.13 8.67 -59.51
C LEU A 860 36.62 10.01 -60.07
N CYS A 861 37.30 10.78 -59.22
CA CYS A 861 37.83 12.11 -59.51
C CYS A 861 39.30 12.06 -59.91
#